data_AF-A0AAV8DCP0-F1
#
_entry.id   AF-A0AAV8DCP0-F1
#
_cell.length_a   1.000
_cell.length_b   1.000
_cell.length_c   1.000
_cell.angle_alpha   90.00
_cell.angle_beta   90.00
_cell.angle_gamma   90.00
#
_symmetry.space_group_name_H-M   'P 1'
#
loop_
_entity.id
_entity.type
_entity.pdbx_description
1 polymer ?
#
loop_
_entity_poly.entity_id
_entity_poly.type
_entity_poly.pdbx_seq_one_letter_code
_entity_poly.pdbx_strand_id
1 'polypeptide(L)'
;MAMLVQRVTDISSSIGRNDSQNDLPFQSFAADDDDSDEETYDWESLYASHQDVEPPTIDWRDDGTPDSWVKRSPALIRVTVKHPVNCEPPLHRLMKYGFITPASLHYVRNHGSVPQGDWSTWTIEVTGLVKQPHKFTMDELVNDFEPIEIPVTLACSANRCKEQNMVRRTIGFNWGAGAISTSVWRGARLADILQKCGVMGAKSGAMYVCFEGAEDSTAAGGNKYGTSIRIEVAMDPSRDVMLAYRQNHEMLLPDHGFPVRVIVPGFTCGRSVKWVKRIIVTRHESDNNYHYRDNRLLPSHVDLELANAEGWWHKPEYVINEMNVNSVITTPGHDEVLPINSSSMQRTYTMRGYAHSGGGRKVRRVEITLDGGETWRLCTLNHPEEPTKYGKYWCWCFWSVEIELIYLLHAKEIAVRAWDESNNTQPNKFSWNVLGVFNNSWFRVRIHLRRFQEGGVGLVFEHPTLPGNGVGGWMARDEQTGTRAKVSYGARQSTILTLRESTPVLSRNALTKQYRMDEISEEGGVSNISRSLITTSQIVERESASKISDMPIALSNPREKVKCTLVAKTEISRDTRIFRFALPSSEQVLGLPIGKHIFLHATVNGKLRLRKYTPTSLNDEKGHFDLLIRFISKVKIPSFLMGVSCLNTLTPSP
;
A
#
# COMPACT_ATOMS: atom_id res chain seq x y z
N MET A 1 -15.32 45.41 9.91
CA MET A 1 -14.33 46.01 10.84
C MET A 1 -14.86 47.37 11.28
N ALA A 2 -15.78 47.33 12.24
CA ALA A 2 -16.39 48.39 13.05
C ALA A 2 -17.62 47.70 13.67
N MET A 3 -17.74 47.72 15.00
CA MET A 3 -18.60 46.86 15.85
C MET A 3 -18.06 45.46 16.16
N LEU A 4 -17.06 45.37 17.05
CA LEU A 4 -16.99 44.35 18.11
C LEU A 4 -15.82 44.61 19.10
N VAL A 5 -15.70 45.83 19.63
CA VAL A 5 -14.75 46.14 20.72
C VAL A 5 -15.42 47.08 21.72
N GLN A 6 -16.25 46.51 22.59
CA GLN A 6 -16.65 47.10 23.89
C GLN A 6 -17.55 46.09 24.61
N ARG A 7 -16.95 45.23 25.44
CA ARG A 7 -17.52 44.51 26.60
C ARG A 7 -16.59 43.37 27.06
N VAL A 8 -15.37 43.68 27.48
CA VAL A 8 -14.62 42.88 28.48
C VAL A 8 -13.63 43.83 29.18
N THR A 9 -14.14 44.85 29.84
CA THR A 9 -13.38 45.65 30.83
C THR A 9 -14.39 46.12 31.86
N ASP A 10 -14.88 45.18 32.67
CA ASP A 10 -15.56 45.39 33.94
C ASP A 10 -15.78 44.01 34.56
N ILE A 11 -14.79 43.53 35.30
CA ILE A 11 -14.84 42.65 36.50
C ILE A 11 -13.37 42.58 36.95
N SER A 12 -12.88 43.67 37.52
CA SER A 12 -11.59 43.72 38.22
C SER A 12 -11.70 44.60 39.47
N SER A 13 -12.61 44.24 40.38
CA SER A 13 -12.66 44.81 41.75
C SER A 13 -13.76 44.18 42.60
N SER A 14 -13.66 42.89 42.92
CA SER A 14 -14.21 42.30 44.16
C SER A 14 -13.98 40.80 44.13
N ILE A 15 -13.04 40.29 44.92
CA ILE A 15 -13.16 39.08 45.72
C ILE A 15 -11.91 39.05 46.61
N GLY A 16 -12.16 39.13 47.91
CA GLY A 16 -11.15 39.16 48.95
C GLY A 16 -10.40 37.83 49.12
N ARG A 17 -9.27 37.95 49.80
CA ARG A 17 -8.48 36.84 50.32
C ARG A 17 -9.35 35.92 51.18
N ASN A 18 -9.29 34.63 50.91
CA ASN A 18 -9.48 33.60 51.93
C ASN A 18 -8.52 32.44 51.64
N ASP A 19 -7.55 32.29 52.53
CA ASP A 19 -6.70 31.12 52.68
C ASP A 19 -7.55 29.97 53.24
N SER A 20 -7.76 28.91 52.46
CA SER A 20 -8.07 27.58 53.00
C SER A 20 -7.89 26.52 51.92
N GLN A 21 -7.14 25.48 52.27
CA GLN A 21 -6.96 24.21 51.59
C GLN A 21 -8.18 23.77 50.78
N ASN A 22 -7.97 23.51 49.48
CA ASN A 22 -8.82 22.63 48.68
C ASN A 22 -7.92 21.89 47.69
N ASP A 23 -7.23 20.87 48.20
CA ASP A 23 -6.75 19.76 47.37
C ASP A 23 -7.98 19.07 46.80
N LEU A 24 -8.23 19.23 45.50
CA LEU A 24 -9.23 18.43 44.79
C LEU A 24 -8.67 17.01 44.63
N PRO A 25 -9.24 15.98 45.29
CA PRO A 25 -8.84 14.61 45.05
C PRO A 25 -9.32 14.19 43.66
N PHE A 26 -8.53 13.37 42.97
CA PHE A 26 -9.05 12.52 41.90
C PHE A 26 -10.14 11.66 42.53
N GLN A 27 -11.41 12.06 42.34
CA GLN A 27 -12.54 11.23 42.69
C GLN A 27 -12.45 9.99 41.80
N SER A 28 -12.19 8.86 42.44
CA SER A 28 -12.44 7.56 41.85
C SER A 28 -13.92 7.53 41.47
N PHE A 29 -14.22 7.60 40.18
CA PHE A 29 -15.42 6.95 39.69
C PHE A 29 -15.16 5.46 39.89
N ALA A 30 -15.49 4.96 41.07
CA ALA A 30 -15.80 3.56 41.21
C ALA A 30 -17.01 3.36 40.28
N ALA A 31 -16.75 2.82 39.10
CA ALA A 31 -17.79 2.15 38.37
C ALA A 31 -18.24 1.01 39.29
N ASP A 32 -19.50 1.02 39.68
CA ASP A 32 -20.15 -0.19 40.14
C ASP A 32 -20.11 -1.16 38.96
N ASP A 33 -19.01 -1.92 38.85
CA ASP A 33 -18.83 -3.00 37.89
C ASP A 33 -19.65 -4.19 38.39
N ASP A 34 -20.94 -4.16 38.11
CA ASP A 34 -21.86 -5.30 38.23
C ASP A 34 -22.54 -5.52 36.86
N ASP A 35 -21.72 -5.76 35.83
CA ASP A 35 -22.14 -6.22 34.51
C ASP A 35 -21.44 -7.57 34.23
N SER A 36 -21.99 -8.64 34.79
CA SER A 36 -21.49 -10.02 34.62
C SER A 36 -21.83 -10.65 33.25
N ASP A 37 -22.33 -9.87 32.29
CA ASP A 37 -22.91 -10.39 31.06
C ASP A 37 -22.28 -9.76 29.79
N GLU A 38 -20.95 -9.59 29.75
CA GLU A 38 -20.25 -9.42 28.46
C GLU A 38 -20.34 -10.75 27.68
N GLU A 39 -21.32 -10.85 26.77
CA GLU A 39 -21.40 -11.91 25.77
C GLU A 39 -20.02 -12.08 25.12
N THR A 40 -19.32 -13.15 25.48
CA THR A 40 -17.99 -13.43 24.95
C THR A 40 -18.17 -13.77 23.48
N TYR A 41 -17.90 -12.81 22.60
CA TYR A 41 -18.01 -13.00 21.16
C TYR A 41 -17.18 -14.23 20.78
N ASP A 42 -17.81 -15.23 20.15
CA ASP A 42 -17.18 -16.49 19.78
C ASP A 42 -16.24 -16.27 18.58
N TRP A 43 -15.11 -15.60 18.85
CA TRP A 43 -14.03 -15.47 17.89
C TRP A 43 -13.41 -16.83 17.57
N GLU A 44 -13.54 -17.82 18.47
CA GLU A 44 -13.01 -19.18 18.30
C GLU A 44 -13.52 -19.81 17.02
N SER A 45 -14.82 -19.64 16.74
CA SER A 45 -15.41 -20.07 15.48
C SER A 45 -14.70 -19.52 14.22
N LEU A 46 -14.14 -18.30 14.28
CA LEU A 46 -13.54 -17.65 13.11
C LEU A 46 -12.14 -18.17 12.77
N TYR A 47 -11.28 -18.50 13.73
CA TYR A 47 -9.97 -19.11 13.45
C TYR A 47 -9.93 -20.63 13.60
N ALA A 48 -10.90 -21.26 14.28
CA ALA A 48 -11.09 -22.71 14.22
C ALA A 48 -11.33 -23.19 12.77
N SER A 49 -11.81 -22.30 11.90
CA SER A 49 -11.99 -22.55 10.47
C SER A 49 -10.67 -22.66 9.66
N HIS A 50 -9.53 -22.24 10.23
CA HIS A 50 -8.24 -22.17 9.52
C HIS A 50 -7.46 -23.49 9.47
N GLN A 51 -8.13 -24.63 9.55
CA GLN A 51 -7.51 -25.97 9.58
C GLN A 51 -6.66 -26.29 8.34
N ASP A 52 -6.84 -25.54 7.25
CA ASP A 52 -6.13 -25.71 5.98
C ASP A 52 -4.89 -24.82 5.84
N VAL A 53 -4.51 -24.03 6.86
CA VAL A 53 -3.24 -23.29 6.84
C VAL A 53 -2.07 -24.27 6.98
N GLU A 54 -1.11 -24.18 6.07
CA GLU A 54 0.08 -25.02 6.16
C GLU A 54 0.88 -24.73 7.44
N PRO A 55 1.42 -25.76 8.11
CA PRO A 55 2.18 -25.59 9.33
C PRO A 55 3.48 -24.80 9.04
N PRO A 56 3.92 -23.94 9.97
CA PRO A 56 5.21 -23.27 9.86
C PRO A 56 6.37 -24.28 9.78
N THR A 57 7.33 -24.02 8.88
CA THR A 57 8.53 -24.83 8.70
C THR A 57 9.80 -24.00 8.85
N ILE A 58 10.94 -24.65 9.13
CA ILE A 58 12.24 -23.98 9.00
C ILE A 58 12.45 -23.61 7.53
N ASP A 59 12.85 -22.38 7.28
CA ASP A 59 13.11 -21.87 5.93
C ASP A 59 14.62 -21.89 5.69
N TRP A 60 15.06 -22.62 4.67
CA TRP A 60 16.48 -22.74 4.29
C TRP A 60 17.15 -21.39 4.04
N ARG A 61 16.38 -20.33 3.73
CA ARG A 61 16.92 -18.96 3.56
C ARG A 61 17.44 -18.36 4.87
N ASP A 62 17.00 -18.89 6.01
CA ASP A 62 17.46 -18.49 7.35
C ASP A 62 18.74 -19.23 7.78
N ASP A 63 19.25 -20.17 6.97
CA ASP A 63 20.48 -20.89 7.27
C ASP A 63 21.68 -19.93 7.44
N GLY A 64 22.38 -20.12 8.55
CA GLY A 64 23.50 -19.26 8.98
C GLY A 64 23.07 -17.87 9.47
N THR A 65 21.79 -17.65 9.78
CA THR A 65 21.31 -16.46 10.50
C THR A 65 20.98 -16.79 11.95
N PRO A 66 20.90 -15.81 12.86
CA PRO A 66 20.42 -16.04 14.23
C PRO A 66 18.99 -16.61 14.31
N ASP A 67 18.21 -16.46 13.24
CA ASP A 67 16.80 -16.87 13.17
C ASP A 67 16.60 -18.26 12.53
N SER A 68 17.66 -19.05 12.32
CA SER A 68 17.58 -20.37 11.65
C SER A 68 16.72 -21.41 12.39
N TRP A 69 16.33 -21.12 13.63
CA TRP A 69 15.45 -21.95 14.47
C TRP A 69 13.96 -21.56 14.37
N VAL A 70 13.65 -20.40 13.78
CA VAL A 70 12.29 -19.86 13.71
C VAL A 70 11.54 -20.51 12.55
N LYS A 71 10.41 -21.14 12.85
CA LYS A 71 9.52 -21.73 11.84
C LYS A 71 8.57 -20.67 11.30
N ARG A 72 8.44 -20.57 9.97
CA ARG A 72 7.60 -19.58 9.27
C ARG A 72 6.72 -20.25 8.24
N SER A 73 5.56 -19.67 7.93
CA SER A 73 4.75 -20.17 6.81
C SER A 73 5.55 -20.02 5.50
N PRO A 74 5.63 -21.07 4.66
CA PRO A 74 6.29 -20.99 3.37
C PRO A 74 5.55 -20.09 2.37
N ALA A 75 4.28 -19.74 2.63
CA ALA A 75 3.52 -18.84 1.76
C ALA A 75 3.88 -17.36 1.98
N LEU A 76 4.53 -16.99 3.08
CA LEU A 76 4.93 -15.61 3.35
C LEU A 76 5.94 -15.11 2.31
N ILE A 77 5.70 -13.91 1.79
CA ILE A 77 6.57 -13.26 0.80
C ILE A 77 7.60 -12.41 1.53
N ARG A 78 8.88 -12.81 1.46
CA ARG A 78 9.98 -12.02 2.03
C ARG A 78 10.17 -10.71 1.27
N VAL A 79 10.19 -9.60 2.00
CA VAL A 79 10.47 -8.26 1.47
C VAL A 79 11.92 -7.82 1.73
N THR A 80 12.62 -8.49 2.65
CA THR A 80 14.07 -8.37 2.85
C THR A 80 14.82 -9.53 2.21
N VAL A 81 16.11 -9.30 1.89
CA VAL A 81 16.93 -10.28 1.15
C VAL A 81 17.28 -11.51 1.99
N LYS A 82 17.82 -11.32 3.20
CA LYS A 82 18.21 -12.42 4.09
C LYS A 82 17.75 -12.20 5.53
N HIS A 83 18.33 -11.23 6.22
CA HIS A 83 18.06 -10.92 7.64
C HIS A 83 18.22 -9.41 7.89
N PRO A 84 17.44 -8.77 8.77
CA PRO A 84 16.34 -9.34 9.57
C PRO A 84 15.13 -9.71 8.70
N VAL A 85 14.38 -10.72 9.13
CA VAL A 85 13.25 -11.24 8.36
C VAL A 85 12.08 -10.28 8.41
N ASN A 86 11.62 -9.87 7.22
CA ASN A 86 10.41 -9.09 7.05
C ASN A 86 9.61 -9.71 5.90
N CYS A 87 8.33 -9.97 6.12
CA CYS A 87 7.47 -10.62 5.14
C CYS A 87 6.00 -10.26 5.29
N GLU A 88 5.25 -10.38 4.20
CA GLU A 88 3.80 -10.20 4.16
C GLU A 88 3.10 -11.42 3.56
N PRO A 89 1.86 -11.72 3.95
CA PRO A 89 1.05 -12.72 3.28
C PRO A 89 0.70 -12.28 1.85
N PRO A 90 0.59 -13.24 0.90
CA PRO A 90 -0.01 -12.96 -0.40
C PRO A 90 -1.45 -12.46 -0.21
N LEU A 91 -1.83 -11.37 -0.88
CA LEU A 91 -3.16 -10.74 -0.71
C LEU A 91 -4.32 -11.73 -0.86
N HIS A 92 -4.28 -12.61 -1.86
CA HIS A 92 -5.34 -13.59 -2.08
C HIS A 92 -5.46 -14.58 -0.90
N ARG A 93 -4.35 -14.94 -0.25
CA ARG A 93 -4.37 -15.80 0.95
C ARG A 93 -4.88 -15.03 2.15
N LEU A 94 -4.42 -13.78 2.34
CA LEU A 94 -4.92 -12.91 3.40
C LEU A 94 -6.45 -12.79 3.36
N MET A 95 -7.01 -12.59 2.17
CA MET A 95 -8.46 -12.49 1.98
C MET A 95 -9.20 -13.83 2.08
N LYS A 96 -8.56 -14.95 1.72
CA LYS A 96 -9.14 -16.30 1.83
C LYS A 96 -9.51 -16.61 3.28
N TYR A 97 -8.65 -16.25 4.24
CA TYR A 97 -8.88 -16.53 5.66
C TYR A 97 -9.84 -15.55 6.35
N GLY A 98 -10.21 -14.47 5.66
CA GLY A 98 -11.26 -13.56 6.12
C GLY A 98 -10.82 -12.66 7.28
N PHE A 99 -11.71 -12.49 8.25
CA PHE A 99 -11.60 -11.45 9.27
C PHE A 99 -10.42 -11.61 10.21
N ILE A 100 -10.15 -12.84 10.66
CA ILE A 100 -8.99 -13.17 11.47
C ILE A 100 -7.94 -13.81 10.57
N THR A 101 -6.71 -13.35 10.65
CA THR A 101 -5.55 -13.90 9.94
C THR A 101 -4.93 -15.02 10.79
N PRO A 102 -4.61 -16.20 10.21
CA PRO A 102 -3.84 -17.22 10.91
C PRO A 102 -2.52 -16.64 11.42
N ALA A 103 -2.11 -16.98 12.65
CA ALA A 103 -0.91 -16.41 13.26
C ALA A 103 0.36 -16.67 12.42
N SER A 104 0.43 -17.83 11.76
CA SER A 104 1.51 -18.21 10.83
C SER A 104 1.57 -17.40 9.54
N LEU A 105 0.46 -16.74 9.14
CA LEU A 105 0.37 -15.85 7.97
C LEU A 105 0.32 -14.37 8.34
N HIS A 106 0.23 -14.03 9.63
CA HIS A 106 0.32 -12.66 10.10
C HIS A 106 1.68 -12.08 9.67
N TYR A 107 1.66 -10.89 9.05
CA TYR A 107 2.89 -10.28 8.51
C TYR A 107 3.98 -10.12 9.59
N VAL A 108 5.24 -10.30 9.22
CA VAL A 108 6.37 -10.19 10.16
C VAL A 108 7.19 -8.96 9.82
N ARG A 109 7.38 -8.09 10.81
CA ARG A 109 8.34 -6.98 10.75
C ARG A 109 9.32 -7.10 11.91
N ASN A 110 10.58 -7.42 11.61
CA ASN A 110 11.68 -7.48 12.59
C ASN A 110 12.77 -6.46 12.23
N HIS A 111 13.28 -5.74 13.23
CA HIS A 111 14.42 -4.83 13.09
C HIS A 111 15.75 -5.53 13.42
N GLY A 112 15.70 -6.55 14.26
CA GLY A 112 16.83 -7.39 14.64
C GLY A 112 16.53 -8.89 14.52
N SER A 113 17.37 -9.69 15.17
CA SER A 113 17.16 -11.12 15.34
C SER A 113 16.07 -11.41 16.35
N VAL A 114 15.33 -12.50 16.15
CA VAL A 114 14.28 -12.97 17.04
C VAL A 114 14.92 -13.54 18.32
N PRO A 115 14.63 -12.97 19.51
CA PRO A 115 15.09 -13.54 20.78
C PRO A 115 14.48 -14.94 21.03
N GLN A 116 15.30 -15.85 21.54
CA GLN A 116 14.81 -17.13 22.09
C GLN A 116 14.25 -16.90 23.49
N GLY A 117 12.97 -16.49 23.55
CA GLY A 117 12.25 -16.33 24.81
C GLY A 117 11.91 -17.66 25.46
N ASP A 118 11.94 -17.70 26.79
CA ASP A 118 11.49 -18.83 27.62
C ASP A 118 10.50 -18.29 28.66
N TRP A 119 9.28 -18.85 28.66
CA TRP A 119 8.20 -18.43 29.55
C TRP A 119 8.60 -18.40 31.02
N SER A 120 9.31 -19.44 31.47
CA SER A 120 9.61 -19.66 32.90
C SER A 120 10.62 -18.68 33.47
N THR A 121 11.48 -18.11 32.62
CA THR A 121 12.56 -17.20 33.00
C THR A 121 12.31 -15.77 32.53
N TRP A 122 11.33 -15.55 31.65
CA TRP A 122 11.02 -14.23 31.15
C TRP A 122 10.42 -13.35 32.22
N THR A 123 10.85 -12.09 32.18
CA THR A 123 10.46 -11.08 33.17
C THR A 123 10.35 -9.71 32.53
N ILE A 124 9.41 -8.91 33.01
CA ILE A 124 9.13 -7.55 32.53
C ILE A 124 9.32 -6.59 33.70
N GLU A 125 10.28 -5.68 33.58
CA GLU A 125 10.54 -4.65 34.59
C GLU A 125 9.66 -3.42 34.33
N VAL A 126 8.86 -3.03 35.32
CA VAL A 126 8.12 -1.76 35.36
C VAL A 126 8.84 -0.81 36.30
N THR A 127 9.28 0.35 35.81
CA THR A 127 10.13 1.29 36.54
C THR A 127 9.89 2.76 36.14
N GLY A 128 10.72 3.68 36.63
CA GLY A 128 10.62 5.11 36.40
C GLY A 128 9.72 5.81 37.42
N LEU A 129 8.79 6.64 36.94
CA LEU A 129 7.85 7.42 37.76
C LEU A 129 6.68 6.55 38.25
N VAL A 130 6.99 5.53 39.03
CA VAL A 130 6.07 4.61 39.71
C VAL A 130 6.47 4.50 41.19
N LYS A 131 5.50 4.28 42.08
CA LYS A 131 5.77 4.17 43.53
C LYS A 131 6.46 2.87 43.91
N GLN A 132 6.12 1.79 43.23
CA GLN A 132 6.60 0.44 43.50
C GLN A 132 7.08 -0.19 42.19
N PRO A 133 8.34 0.07 41.78
CA PRO A 133 8.94 -0.66 40.67
C PRO A 133 8.86 -2.16 40.91
N HIS A 134 8.44 -2.91 39.90
CA HIS A 134 8.21 -4.35 40.03
C HIS A 134 8.74 -5.07 38.79
N LYS A 135 9.20 -6.31 38.97
CA LYS A 135 9.67 -7.17 37.89
C LYS A 135 8.73 -8.37 37.80
N PHE A 136 7.74 -8.27 36.92
CA PHE A 136 6.73 -9.30 36.72
C PHE A 136 7.32 -10.52 36.02
N THR A 137 7.05 -11.70 36.53
CA THR A 137 7.18 -12.96 35.77
C THR A 137 6.00 -13.13 34.81
N MET A 138 6.12 -14.08 33.87
CA MET A 138 4.97 -14.40 33.00
C MET A 138 3.80 -15.00 33.79
N ASP A 139 4.06 -15.78 34.83
CA ASP A 139 3.01 -16.37 35.66
C ASP A 139 2.29 -15.32 36.51
N GLU A 140 3.01 -14.34 37.07
CA GLU A 140 2.39 -13.18 37.74
C GLU A 140 1.55 -12.37 36.74
N LEU A 141 2.04 -12.14 35.51
CA LEU A 141 1.30 -11.39 34.50
C LEU A 141 -0.04 -12.07 34.13
N VAL A 142 -0.08 -13.40 34.08
CA VAL A 142 -1.28 -14.17 33.72
C VAL A 142 -2.23 -14.35 34.90
N ASN A 143 -1.73 -14.50 36.12
CA ASN A 143 -2.55 -14.85 37.28
C ASN A 143 -3.00 -13.63 38.11
N ASP A 144 -2.23 -12.53 38.10
CA ASP A 144 -2.49 -11.37 38.97
C ASP A 144 -3.37 -10.30 38.30
N PHE A 145 -3.65 -10.42 37.01
CA PHE A 145 -4.39 -9.45 36.22
C PHE A 145 -5.53 -10.12 35.43
N GLU A 146 -6.70 -9.49 35.43
CA GLU A 146 -7.81 -9.94 34.59
C GLU A 146 -7.45 -9.74 33.11
N PRO A 147 -7.45 -10.80 32.29
CA PRO A 147 -7.10 -10.67 30.89
C PRO A 147 -8.23 -10.05 30.08
N ILE A 148 -7.85 -9.30 29.05
CA ILE A 148 -8.75 -8.97 27.94
C ILE A 148 -8.41 -9.80 26.72
N GLU A 149 -9.42 -10.14 25.93
CA GLU A 149 -9.28 -10.90 24.69
C GLU A 149 -10.09 -10.22 23.58
N ILE A 150 -9.40 -9.47 22.71
CA ILE A 150 -10.05 -8.65 21.68
C ILE A 150 -9.38 -8.79 20.30
N PRO A 151 -10.14 -8.70 19.19
CA PRO A 151 -9.56 -8.64 17.86
C PRO A 151 -8.92 -7.26 17.63
N VAL A 152 -7.72 -7.25 17.04
CA VAL A 152 -7.01 -6.01 16.68
C VAL A 152 -6.34 -6.18 15.33
N THR A 153 -6.55 -5.23 14.43
CA THR A 153 -5.77 -5.11 13.20
C THR A 153 -4.47 -4.37 13.48
N LEU A 154 -3.35 -5.03 13.18
CA LEU A 154 -2.05 -4.39 13.13
C LEU A 154 -1.71 -4.08 11.67
N ALA A 155 -1.31 -2.84 11.37
CA ALA A 155 -0.77 -2.48 10.07
C ALA A 155 0.61 -1.81 10.19
N CYS A 156 1.51 -2.18 9.29
CA CYS A 156 2.82 -1.56 9.19
C CYS A 156 2.69 -0.13 8.65
N SER A 157 3.42 0.82 9.23
CA SER A 157 3.53 2.18 8.67
C SER A 157 4.00 2.17 7.22
N ALA A 158 4.81 1.20 6.82
CA ALA A 158 5.33 1.04 5.47
C ALA A 158 4.42 0.21 4.53
N ASN A 159 3.19 -0.15 4.93
CA ASN A 159 2.24 -0.80 4.02
C ASN A 159 2.10 0.03 2.74
N ARG A 160 2.15 -0.63 1.57
CA ARG A 160 2.15 -0.02 0.24
C ARG A 160 3.36 0.88 -0.07
N CYS A 161 4.50 0.70 0.60
CA CYS A 161 5.74 1.45 0.34
C CYS A 161 6.26 1.23 -1.09
N LYS A 162 6.09 0.04 -1.67
CA LYS A 162 6.61 -0.25 -3.02
C LYS A 162 6.05 0.70 -4.07
N GLU A 163 4.79 1.10 -3.97
CA GLU A 163 4.17 2.10 -4.86
C GLU A 163 4.94 3.44 -4.86
N GLN A 164 5.43 3.87 -3.68
CA GLN A 164 6.28 5.07 -3.59
C GLN A 164 7.65 4.83 -4.22
N ASN A 165 8.26 3.66 -3.95
CA ASN A 165 9.55 3.27 -4.50
C ASN A 165 9.58 3.20 -6.03
N MET A 166 8.46 2.85 -6.68
CA MET A 166 8.34 2.87 -8.15
C MET A 166 8.40 4.28 -8.74
N VAL A 167 8.13 5.31 -7.93
CA VAL A 167 8.19 6.72 -8.35
C VAL A 167 9.53 7.34 -7.95
N ARG A 168 9.88 7.28 -6.67
CA ARG A 168 11.18 7.75 -6.18
C ARG A 168 11.61 6.81 -5.06
N ARG A 169 12.83 6.27 -5.18
CA ARG A 169 13.39 5.34 -4.20
C ARG A 169 13.42 6.00 -2.80
N THR A 170 12.75 5.35 -1.86
CA THR A 170 12.77 5.63 -0.42
C THR A 170 13.82 4.75 0.24
N ILE A 171 14.04 4.92 1.55
CA ILE A 171 14.86 4.00 2.34
C ILE A 171 14.07 2.78 2.86
N GLY A 172 12.74 2.76 2.65
CA GLY A 172 11.86 1.68 3.09
C GLY A 172 11.89 0.45 2.19
N PHE A 173 11.54 -0.71 2.77
CA PHE A 173 11.41 -1.96 2.02
C PHE A 173 10.20 -1.97 1.09
N ASN A 174 10.25 -2.82 0.07
CA ASN A 174 9.25 -2.96 -0.97
C ASN A 174 8.01 -3.73 -0.50
N TRP A 175 7.32 -3.23 0.52
CA TRP A 175 6.02 -3.76 0.95
C TRP A 175 4.96 -3.52 -0.12
N GLY A 176 4.22 -4.58 -0.44
CA GLY A 176 2.96 -4.51 -1.15
C GLY A 176 1.83 -4.05 -0.23
N ALA A 177 0.61 -4.49 -0.52
CA ALA A 177 -0.57 -4.15 0.27
C ALA A 177 -0.95 -5.22 1.32
N GLY A 178 -0.05 -6.16 1.61
CA GLY A 178 -0.27 -7.26 2.56
C GLY A 178 0.36 -7.02 3.93
N ALA A 179 0.99 -5.87 4.18
CA ALA A 179 1.64 -5.53 5.46
C ALA A 179 0.61 -5.13 6.54
N ILE A 180 -0.44 -5.93 6.68
CA ILE A 180 -1.58 -5.76 7.57
C ILE A 180 -2.17 -7.14 7.90
N SER A 181 -2.56 -7.35 9.16
CA SER A 181 -3.18 -8.60 9.60
C SER A 181 -4.00 -8.35 10.87
N THR A 182 -5.05 -9.14 11.06
CA THR A 182 -5.94 -9.05 12.21
C THR A 182 -5.84 -10.34 13.01
N SER A 183 -5.69 -10.23 14.32
CA SER A 183 -5.64 -11.38 15.21
C SER A 183 -6.42 -11.07 16.47
N VAL A 184 -6.88 -12.12 17.16
CA VAL A 184 -7.41 -12.00 18.52
C VAL A 184 -6.23 -12.03 19.48
N TRP A 185 -6.11 -11.01 20.32
CA TRP A 185 -5.01 -10.87 21.27
C TRP A 185 -5.54 -11.00 22.68
N ARG A 186 -4.89 -11.85 23.48
CA ARG A 186 -5.19 -11.98 24.90
C ARG A 186 -4.01 -11.57 25.77
N GLY A 187 -4.31 -10.72 26.76
CA GLY A 187 -3.28 -10.08 27.57
C GLY A 187 -3.82 -9.30 28.76
N ALA A 188 -2.93 -8.92 29.67
CA ALA A 188 -3.24 -8.03 30.78
C ALA A 188 -3.27 -6.56 30.31
N ARG A 189 -4.25 -5.77 30.76
CA ARG A 189 -4.33 -4.34 30.44
C ARG A 189 -3.11 -3.60 30.99
N LEU A 190 -2.51 -2.75 30.16
CA LEU A 190 -1.34 -1.97 30.58
C LEU A 190 -1.67 -0.99 31.72
N ALA A 191 -2.87 -0.41 31.70
CA ALA A 191 -3.35 0.49 32.75
C ALA A 191 -3.31 -0.18 34.13
N ASP A 192 -3.80 -1.43 34.23
CA ASP A 192 -3.88 -2.17 35.49
C ASP A 192 -2.49 -2.50 36.04
N ILE A 193 -1.56 -2.89 35.15
CA ILE A 193 -0.15 -3.12 35.50
C ILE A 193 0.50 -1.85 36.06
N LEU A 194 0.30 -0.72 35.38
CA LEU A 194 0.84 0.57 35.82
C LEU A 194 0.20 1.04 37.13
N GLN A 195 -1.10 0.82 37.31
CA GLN A 195 -1.81 1.12 38.54
C GLN A 195 -1.33 0.26 39.70
N LYS A 196 -1.08 -1.04 39.48
CA LYS A 196 -0.49 -1.96 40.47
C LYS A 196 0.89 -1.47 40.96
N CYS A 197 1.73 -0.96 40.06
CA CYS A 197 3.01 -0.34 40.41
C CYS A 197 2.89 1.07 41.04
N GLY A 198 1.67 1.61 41.16
CA GLY A 198 1.41 2.93 41.69
C GLY A 198 1.98 4.04 40.81
N VAL A 199 1.66 4.02 39.51
CA VAL A 199 2.04 5.06 38.54
C VAL A 199 1.78 6.47 39.08
N MET A 200 2.77 7.36 38.92
CA MET A 200 2.65 8.75 39.38
C MET A 200 1.78 9.57 38.43
N GLY A 201 1.18 10.65 38.92
CA GLY A 201 0.36 11.55 38.11
C GLY A 201 1.17 12.57 37.30
N ALA A 202 0.49 13.30 36.41
CA ALA A 202 1.09 14.33 35.56
C ALA A 202 1.83 15.44 36.35
N LYS A 203 1.37 15.79 37.56
CA LYS A 203 2.05 16.75 38.46
C LYS A 203 3.47 16.31 38.84
N SER A 204 3.73 15.01 38.89
CA SER A 204 5.06 14.43 39.16
C SER A 204 5.91 14.29 37.89
N GLY A 205 5.36 14.68 36.73
CA GLY A 205 6.00 14.61 35.43
C GLY A 205 5.78 13.29 34.68
N ALA A 206 4.91 12.38 35.14
CA ALA A 206 4.61 11.17 34.38
C ALA A 206 3.81 11.54 33.12
N MET A 207 4.44 11.49 31.95
CA MET A 207 3.88 11.95 30.67
C MET A 207 3.92 10.88 29.57
N TYR A 208 4.89 9.96 29.65
CA TYR A 208 5.11 8.92 28.66
C TYR A 208 5.32 7.56 29.31
N VAL A 209 5.00 6.51 28.55
CA VAL A 209 5.35 5.13 28.85
C VAL A 209 6.26 4.64 27.74
N CYS A 210 7.52 4.43 28.07
CA CYS A 210 8.54 3.89 27.18
C CYS A 210 8.57 2.36 27.30
N PHE A 211 8.71 1.68 26.16
CA PHE A 211 8.84 0.24 26.07
C PHE A 211 10.18 -0.11 25.43
N GLU A 212 10.86 -1.10 25.99
CA GLU A 212 12.10 -1.67 25.44
C GLU A 212 11.91 -3.17 25.23
N GLY A 213 12.19 -3.61 24.01
CA GLY A 213 12.21 -5.02 23.63
C GLY A 213 13.54 -5.70 23.94
N ALA A 214 13.61 -7.01 23.71
CA ALA A 214 14.83 -7.80 23.83
C ALA A 214 15.59 -7.97 22.51
N GLU A 215 15.03 -7.54 21.37
CA GLU A 215 15.68 -7.74 20.08
C GLU A 215 16.98 -6.94 19.97
N ASP A 216 18.07 -7.64 19.66
CA ASP A 216 19.33 -7.01 19.31
C ASP A 216 19.31 -6.63 17.83
N SER A 217 19.47 -5.34 17.54
CA SER A 217 19.64 -4.89 16.17
C SER A 217 21.03 -4.33 15.92
N THR A 218 21.71 -4.92 14.95
CA THR A 218 23.00 -4.43 14.46
C THR A 218 22.87 -3.09 13.74
N ALA A 219 21.67 -2.74 13.24
CA ALA A 219 21.42 -1.53 12.45
C ALA A 219 21.40 -0.23 13.27
N ALA A 220 21.19 -0.31 14.59
CA ALA A 220 21.16 0.84 15.50
C ALA A 220 22.37 0.88 16.46
N GLY A 221 23.53 0.36 16.04
CA GLY A 221 24.73 0.32 16.87
C GLY A 221 24.62 -0.63 18.06
N GLY A 222 23.78 -1.67 17.95
CA GLY A 222 23.54 -2.64 19.02
C GLY A 222 22.42 -2.24 19.99
N ASN A 223 21.73 -1.13 19.77
CA ASN A 223 20.60 -0.74 20.61
C ASN A 223 19.38 -1.63 20.37
N LYS A 224 18.72 -2.00 21.47
CA LYS A 224 17.45 -2.73 21.45
C LYS A 224 16.34 -1.87 20.87
N TYR A 225 15.32 -2.50 20.27
CA TYR A 225 14.16 -1.74 19.82
C TYR A 225 13.40 -1.13 20.98
N GLY A 226 13.03 0.14 20.85
CA GLY A 226 12.27 0.85 21.86
C GLY A 226 11.53 2.06 21.31
N THR A 227 10.44 2.42 21.97
CA THR A 227 9.60 3.57 21.63
C THR A 227 8.70 3.89 22.82
N SER A 228 7.97 5.00 22.77
CA SER A 228 6.97 5.35 23.77
C SER A 228 5.58 5.62 23.21
N ILE A 229 4.59 5.59 24.09
CA ILE A 229 3.28 6.22 23.91
C ILE A 229 3.04 7.24 25.02
N ARG A 230 2.07 8.15 24.85
CA ARG A 230 1.67 9.07 25.91
C ARG A 230 0.99 8.30 27.04
N ILE A 231 1.22 8.73 28.28
CA ILE A 231 0.62 8.08 29.45
C ILE A 231 -0.89 8.13 29.44
N GLU A 232 -1.48 9.21 28.89
CA GLU A 232 -2.93 9.32 28.69
C GLU A 232 -3.47 8.20 27.80
N VAL A 233 -2.70 7.71 26.83
CA VAL A 233 -3.11 6.60 25.95
C VAL A 233 -2.97 5.28 26.70
N ALA A 234 -1.89 5.12 27.47
CA ALA A 234 -1.63 3.90 28.25
C ALA A 234 -2.65 3.67 29.38
N MET A 235 -3.15 4.75 29.98
CA MET A 235 -4.09 4.72 31.11
C MET A 235 -5.56 4.90 30.71
N ASP A 236 -5.85 5.25 29.45
CA ASP A 236 -7.23 5.42 28.97
C ASP A 236 -7.90 4.05 28.75
N PRO A 237 -8.94 3.71 29.53
CA PRO A 237 -9.60 2.41 29.43
C PRO A 237 -10.26 2.19 28.07
N SER A 238 -10.54 3.25 27.31
CA SER A 238 -11.08 3.17 25.94
C SER A 238 -10.05 2.84 24.87
N ARG A 239 -8.78 2.63 25.23
CA ARG A 239 -7.69 2.34 24.27
C ARG A 239 -7.29 0.88 24.23
N ASP A 240 -7.75 0.07 25.19
CA ASP A 240 -7.48 -1.38 25.28
C ASP A 240 -6.00 -1.76 25.07
N VAL A 241 -5.07 -0.93 25.57
CA VAL A 241 -3.63 -1.20 25.49
C VAL A 241 -3.30 -2.37 26.42
N MET A 242 -2.60 -3.39 25.92
CA MET A 242 -2.33 -4.62 26.68
C MET A 242 -0.89 -5.11 26.51
N LEU A 243 -0.45 -5.91 27.48
CA LEU A 243 0.64 -6.86 27.32
C LEU A 243 0.05 -8.22 26.91
N ALA A 244 0.08 -8.50 25.61
CA ALA A 244 -0.43 -9.73 25.03
C ALA A 244 0.58 -10.87 25.15
N TYR A 245 0.09 -12.05 25.52
CA TYR A 245 0.86 -13.30 25.62
C TYR A 245 0.22 -14.46 24.82
N ARG A 246 -0.98 -14.24 24.24
CA ARG A 246 -1.61 -15.15 23.28
C ARG A 246 -2.08 -14.41 22.03
N GLN A 247 -2.08 -15.12 20.92
CA GLN A 247 -2.56 -14.68 19.60
C GLN A 247 -3.39 -15.82 18.99
N ASN A 248 -4.67 -15.56 18.73
CA ASN A 248 -5.65 -16.56 18.27
C ASN A 248 -5.66 -17.80 19.18
N HIS A 249 -5.78 -17.59 20.50
CA HIS A 249 -5.86 -18.62 21.57
C HIS A 249 -4.57 -19.40 21.85
N GLU A 250 -3.64 -19.42 20.91
CA GLU A 250 -2.31 -20.01 21.11
C GLU A 250 -1.33 -19.02 21.73
N MET A 251 -0.25 -19.54 22.31
CA MET A 251 0.88 -18.69 22.71
C MET A 251 1.44 -17.94 21.50
N LEU A 252 2.00 -16.76 21.73
CA LEU A 252 2.65 -16.00 20.66
C LEU A 252 3.67 -16.86 19.91
N LEU A 253 3.72 -16.70 18.58
CA LEU A 253 4.85 -17.23 17.80
C LEU A 253 6.11 -16.39 18.08
N PRO A 254 7.33 -16.96 17.91
CA PRO A 254 8.57 -16.23 18.12
C PRO A 254 8.65 -14.90 17.38
N ASP A 255 8.32 -14.88 16.08
CA ASP A 255 8.29 -13.66 15.25
C ASP A 255 7.31 -12.61 15.75
N HIS A 256 6.27 -13.02 16.48
CA HIS A 256 5.21 -12.15 16.98
C HIS A 256 5.40 -11.73 18.43
N GLY A 257 6.55 -12.03 19.04
CA GLY A 257 6.94 -11.46 20.32
C GLY A 257 6.91 -12.43 21.50
N PHE A 258 6.90 -13.74 21.29
CA PHE A 258 6.93 -14.72 22.38
C PHE A 258 8.05 -14.42 23.41
N PRO A 259 7.74 -14.37 24.72
CA PRO A 259 6.46 -14.74 25.35
C PRO A 259 5.46 -13.59 25.52
N VAL A 260 5.86 -12.33 25.29
CA VAL A 260 5.02 -11.16 25.57
C VAL A 260 5.33 -9.97 24.66
N ARG A 261 4.27 -9.28 24.21
CA ARG A 261 4.36 -8.04 23.45
C ARG A 261 3.38 -6.98 23.94
N VAL A 262 3.65 -5.72 23.63
CA VAL A 262 2.64 -4.66 23.70
C VAL A 262 1.73 -4.76 22.48
N ILE A 263 0.42 -4.58 22.68
CA ILE A 263 -0.56 -4.27 21.64
C ILE A 263 -1.15 -2.90 21.93
N VAL A 264 -1.11 -2.01 20.93
CA VAL A 264 -1.67 -0.64 21.01
C VAL A 264 -2.71 -0.50 19.89
N PRO A 265 -3.99 -0.79 20.17
CA PRO A 265 -5.05 -0.74 19.15
C PRO A 265 -5.15 0.61 18.43
N GLY A 266 -5.38 0.57 17.12
CA GLY A 266 -5.50 1.77 16.28
C GLY A 266 -4.20 2.55 16.03
N PHE A 267 -3.06 2.11 16.57
CA PHE A 267 -1.73 2.68 16.33
C PHE A 267 -0.99 1.90 15.23
N THR A 268 0.02 2.53 14.63
CA THR A 268 0.96 1.79 13.77
C THR A 268 1.68 0.71 14.58
N CYS A 269 1.93 -0.44 13.96
CA CYS A 269 2.55 -1.59 14.62
C CYS A 269 3.92 -1.30 15.24
N GLY A 270 4.62 -0.25 14.78
CA GLY A 270 5.88 0.21 15.37
C GLY A 270 5.76 0.61 16.84
N ARG A 271 4.56 0.90 17.35
CA ARG A 271 4.33 1.21 18.77
C ARG A 271 3.98 -0.03 19.62
N SER A 272 3.71 -1.16 18.96
CA SER A 272 3.40 -2.45 19.59
C SER A 272 4.68 -3.29 19.76
N VAL A 273 5.54 -2.87 20.69
CA VAL A 273 6.87 -3.48 20.93
C VAL A 273 6.76 -4.97 21.22
N LYS A 274 7.58 -5.77 20.55
CA LYS A 274 7.69 -7.22 20.75
C LYS A 274 8.78 -7.56 21.75
N TRP A 275 8.68 -8.76 22.35
CA TRP A 275 9.68 -9.28 23.29
C TRP A 275 9.96 -8.27 24.42
N VAL A 276 8.90 -7.78 25.06
CA VAL A 276 9.01 -6.65 26.01
C VAL A 276 9.82 -7.07 27.24
N LYS A 277 10.80 -6.25 27.60
CA LYS A 277 11.63 -6.44 28.80
C LYS A 277 11.46 -5.32 29.81
N ARG A 278 11.24 -4.09 29.36
CA ARG A 278 11.15 -2.93 30.26
C ARG A 278 10.02 -2.00 29.84
N ILE A 279 9.31 -1.51 30.84
CA ILE A 279 8.26 -0.50 30.76
C ILE A 279 8.64 0.61 31.72
N ILE A 280 8.87 1.81 31.20
CA ILE A 280 9.46 2.91 31.96
C ILE A 280 8.52 4.10 31.87
N VAL A 281 8.01 4.55 33.02
CA VAL A 281 7.20 5.78 33.08
C VAL A 281 8.11 6.98 33.20
N THR A 282 8.01 7.93 32.27
CA THR A 282 9.00 9.02 32.10
C THR A 282 8.34 10.37 31.85
N ARG A 283 9.16 11.43 31.97
CA ARG A 283 8.80 12.83 31.61
C ARG A 283 8.83 13.10 30.11
N HIS A 284 9.71 12.41 29.40
CA HIS A 284 9.98 12.62 27.99
C HIS A 284 9.69 11.35 27.21
N GLU A 285 9.43 11.50 25.92
CA GLU A 285 9.34 10.38 24.99
C GLU A 285 10.64 9.56 24.97
N SER A 286 10.56 8.36 24.39
CA SER A 286 11.71 7.47 24.30
C SER A 286 12.87 8.14 23.57
N ASP A 287 14.08 8.02 24.14
CA ASP A 287 15.31 8.49 23.53
C ASP A 287 15.91 7.48 22.52
N ASN A 288 15.22 6.36 22.30
CA ASN A 288 15.69 5.27 21.45
C ASN A 288 15.84 5.73 19.99
N ASN A 289 16.91 5.26 19.33
CA ASN A 289 17.17 5.61 17.93
C ASN A 289 16.00 5.25 16.99
N TYR A 290 15.30 4.14 17.22
CA TYR A 290 14.12 3.76 16.43
C TYR A 290 12.92 4.67 16.64
N HIS A 291 12.82 5.34 17.80
CA HIS A 291 11.77 6.32 18.06
C HIS A 291 11.94 7.59 17.22
N TYR A 292 13.19 8.00 16.95
CA TYR A 292 13.49 9.20 16.15
C TYR A 292 13.68 8.91 14.67
N ARG A 293 14.39 7.83 14.31
CA ARG A 293 14.81 7.55 12.93
C ARG A 293 13.88 6.63 12.14
N ASP A 294 12.81 6.14 12.75
CA ASP A 294 11.81 5.31 12.09
C ASP A 294 10.38 5.78 12.44
N ASN A 295 9.38 5.33 11.68
CA ASN A 295 7.97 5.64 11.90
C ASN A 295 7.67 7.15 12.04
N ARG A 296 8.21 7.95 11.11
CA ARG A 296 7.89 9.38 10.96
C ARG A 296 7.41 9.72 9.56
N LEU A 297 6.39 10.57 9.46
CA LEU A 297 5.89 11.06 8.18
C LEU A 297 6.50 12.42 7.88
N LEU A 298 7.71 12.42 7.31
CA LEU A 298 8.39 13.67 6.95
C LEU A 298 7.77 14.31 5.69
N PRO A 299 7.82 15.65 5.53
CA PRO A 299 7.35 16.32 4.34
C PRO A 299 8.05 15.86 3.06
N SER A 300 7.36 15.94 1.92
CA SER A 300 7.81 15.33 0.66
C SER A 300 9.07 15.92 0.02
N HIS A 301 9.45 17.14 0.41
CA HIS A 301 10.70 17.76 -0.03
C HIS A 301 11.91 17.33 0.81
N VAL A 302 11.69 16.69 1.96
CA VAL A 302 12.75 16.26 2.88
C VAL A 302 13.23 14.88 2.46
N ASP A 303 14.48 14.79 2.01
CA ASP A 303 15.19 13.53 1.79
C ASP A 303 16.13 13.21 2.95
N LEU A 304 16.92 12.14 2.83
CA LEU A 304 17.77 11.66 3.91
C LEU A 304 18.87 12.67 4.30
N GLU A 305 19.44 13.36 3.31
CA GLU A 305 20.49 14.35 3.53
C GLU A 305 19.92 15.54 4.31
N LEU A 306 18.79 16.10 3.83
CA LEU A 306 18.12 17.20 4.50
C LEU A 306 17.62 16.81 5.90
N ALA A 307 17.06 15.61 6.04
CA ALA A 307 16.58 15.09 7.31
C ALA A 307 17.68 15.06 8.39
N ASN A 308 18.88 14.65 7.99
CA ASN A 308 20.05 14.60 8.86
C ASN A 308 20.63 16.00 9.13
N ALA A 309 20.73 16.85 8.11
CA ALA A 309 21.35 18.17 8.22
C ALA A 309 20.53 19.14 9.08
N GLU A 310 19.20 19.09 8.99
CA GLU A 310 18.30 20.04 9.67
C GLU A 310 17.54 19.44 10.87
N GLY A 311 17.96 18.27 11.34
CA GLY A 311 17.40 17.65 12.56
C GLY A 311 15.93 17.25 12.46
N TRP A 312 15.42 16.92 11.27
CA TRP A 312 14.01 16.57 11.07
C TRP A 312 13.54 15.37 11.88
N TRP A 313 14.44 14.44 12.20
CA TRP A 313 14.16 13.26 13.01
C TRP A 313 13.72 13.59 14.44
N HIS A 314 14.07 14.76 14.96
CA HIS A 314 13.77 15.18 16.33
C HIS A 314 12.58 16.13 16.43
N LYS A 315 11.88 16.38 15.32
CA LYS A 315 10.70 17.23 15.26
C LYS A 315 9.44 16.40 15.60
N PRO A 316 8.77 16.66 16.74
CA PRO A 316 7.73 15.78 17.28
C PRO A 316 6.45 15.73 16.43
N GLU A 317 6.21 16.73 15.56
CA GLU A 317 5.00 16.83 14.74
C GLU A 317 4.91 15.73 13.68
N TYR A 318 6.04 15.09 13.35
CA TYR A 318 6.11 14.05 12.32
C TYR A 318 6.06 12.63 12.89
N VAL A 319 5.94 12.47 14.21
CA VAL A 319 5.81 11.16 14.87
C VAL A 319 4.52 10.48 14.42
N ILE A 320 4.64 9.27 13.90
CA ILE A 320 3.46 8.46 13.59
C ILE A 320 3.00 7.74 14.85
N ASN A 321 1.73 7.93 15.22
CA ASN A 321 1.07 7.20 16.29
C ASN A 321 -0.11 6.42 15.70
N GLU A 322 -1.28 7.06 15.60
CA GLU A 322 -2.48 6.45 15.02
C GLU A 322 -2.34 6.19 13.51
N MET A 323 -2.91 5.09 13.03
CA MET A 323 -2.98 4.78 11.60
C MET A 323 -3.84 5.80 10.84
N ASN A 324 -3.48 6.06 9.58
CA ASN A 324 -4.36 6.79 8.67
C ASN A 324 -5.45 5.87 8.09
N VAL A 325 -6.51 6.48 7.53
CA VAL A 325 -7.52 5.73 6.77
C VAL A 325 -6.90 5.19 5.48
N ASN A 326 -7.11 3.90 5.18
CA ASN A 326 -6.61 3.24 3.98
C ASN A 326 -7.61 2.22 3.44
N SER A 327 -7.54 1.92 2.15
CA SER A 327 -8.34 0.88 1.49
C SER A 327 -7.61 0.32 0.29
N VAL A 328 -7.86 -0.96 0.01
CA VAL A 328 -7.17 -1.74 -1.03
C VAL A 328 -8.17 -2.62 -1.76
N ILE A 329 -8.03 -2.71 -3.08
CA ILE A 329 -8.75 -3.66 -3.94
C ILE A 329 -7.98 -4.98 -3.89
N THR A 330 -8.65 -6.06 -3.51
CA THR A 330 -8.05 -7.41 -3.49
C THR A 330 -8.67 -8.32 -4.54
N THR A 331 -9.89 -8.01 -4.96
CA THR A 331 -10.65 -8.74 -5.97
C THR A 331 -11.25 -7.69 -6.93
N PRO A 332 -10.81 -7.62 -8.19
CA PRO A 332 -10.01 -8.63 -8.88
C PRO A 332 -8.56 -8.68 -8.43
N GLY A 333 -7.98 -9.88 -8.45
CA GLY A 333 -6.57 -10.13 -8.15
C GLY A 333 -5.63 -9.67 -9.27
N HIS A 334 -4.34 -9.58 -8.95
CA HIS A 334 -3.31 -9.34 -9.98
C HIS A 334 -3.30 -10.51 -10.98
N ASP A 335 -3.28 -10.18 -12.27
CA ASP A 335 -3.40 -11.09 -13.42
C ASP A 335 -4.68 -11.93 -13.45
N GLU A 336 -5.70 -11.60 -12.64
CA GLU A 336 -7.01 -12.24 -12.77
C GLU A 336 -7.60 -11.94 -14.15
N VAL A 337 -8.19 -12.97 -14.76
CA VAL A 337 -8.81 -12.88 -16.09
C VAL A 337 -10.31 -13.06 -15.97
N LEU A 338 -11.08 -12.07 -16.43
CA LEU A 338 -12.52 -12.19 -16.62
C LEU A 338 -12.84 -12.41 -18.10
N PRO A 339 -13.30 -13.61 -18.50
CA PRO A 339 -13.60 -13.90 -19.89
C PRO A 339 -14.82 -13.11 -20.40
N ILE A 340 -14.70 -12.60 -21.62
CA ILE A 340 -15.73 -11.85 -22.33
C ILE A 340 -16.33 -12.76 -23.41
N ASN A 341 -17.59 -13.13 -23.24
CA ASN A 341 -18.38 -13.86 -24.22
C ASN A 341 -19.84 -13.41 -24.15
N SER A 342 -20.65 -13.81 -25.13
CA SER A 342 -22.04 -13.35 -25.25
C SER A 342 -22.90 -13.61 -24.00
N SER A 343 -22.56 -14.61 -23.18
CA SER A 343 -23.25 -14.92 -21.92
C SER A 343 -22.64 -14.24 -20.69
N SER A 344 -21.36 -13.82 -20.72
CA SER A 344 -20.72 -13.12 -19.60
C SER A 344 -21.01 -11.62 -19.56
N MET A 345 -21.48 -11.02 -20.66
CA MET A 345 -21.82 -9.59 -20.73
C MET A 345 -23.01 -9.16 -19.88
N GLN A 346 -23.85 -10.10 -19.44
CA GLN A 346 -24.95 -9.85 -18.51
C GLN A 346 -24.60 -10.22 -17.06
N ARG A 347 -23.36 -10.68 -16.81
CA ARG A 347 -22.93 -11.05 -15.46
C ARG A 347 -22.49 -9.82 -14.68
N THR A 348 -22.77 -9.84 -13.39
CA THR A 348 -22.13 -8.98 -12.41
C THR A 348 -20.83 -9.63 -11.93
N TYR A 349 -19.86 -8.80 -11.60
CA TYR A 349 -18.63 -9.18 -10.92
C TYR A 349 -18.60 -8.52 -9.56
N THR A 350 -18.44 -9.32 -8.50
CA THR A 350 -18.34 -8.80 -7.14
C THR A 350 -16.90 -8.41 -6.85
N MET A 351 -16.62 -7.11 -6.92
CA MET A 351 -15.37 -6.57 -6.45
C MET A 351 -15.31 -6.58 -4.93
N ARG A 352 -14.12 -6.80 -4.37
CA ARG A 352 -13.90 -6.87 -2.92
C ARG A 352 -12.56 -6.28 -2.52
N GLY A 353 -12.48 -5.93 -1.24
CA GLY A 353 -11.25 -5.48 -0.62
C GLY A 353 -11.41 -5.26 0.88
N TYR A 354 -10.36 -4.71 1.48
CA TYR A 354 -10.37 -4.28 2.88
C TYR A 354 -10.24 -2.76 2.99
N ALA A 355 -10.65 -2.22 4.13
CA ALA A 355 -10.39 -0.86 4.56
C ALA A 355 -10.12 -0.83 6.08
N HIS A 356 -9.36 0.14 6.56
CA HIS A 356 -9.12 0.33 7.99
C HIS A 356 -8.88 1.81 8.31
N SER A 357 -8.97 2.17 9.59
CA SER A 357 -8.54 3.47 10.12
C SER A 357 -7.88 3.30 11.49
N GLY A 358 -7.15 4.32 11.94
CA GLY A 358 -6.53 4.34 13.26
C GLY A 358 -7.44 4.90 14.36
N GLY A 359 -6.91 4.95 15.59
CA GLY A 359 -7.54 5.61 16.74
C GLY A 359 -8.92 5.07 17.17
N GLY A 360 -9.31 3.91 16.66
CA GLY A 360 -10.61 3.30 16.93
C GLY A 360 -11.74 3.83 16.06
N ARG A 361 -11.42 4.55 14.97
CA ARG A 361 -12.40 5.20 14.11
C ARG A 361 -13.06 4.22 13.16
N LYS A 362 -14.39 4.14 13.18
CA LYS A 362 -15.14 3.33 12.21
C LYS A 362 -14.94 3.83 10.78
N VAL A 363 -14.62 2.92 9.85
CA VAL A 363 -14.77 3.20 8.41
C VAL A 363 -16.26 3.26 8.09
N ARG A 364 -16.78 4.42 7.67
CA ARG A 364 -18.22 4.61 7.42
C ARG A 364 -18.61 4.47 5.97
N ARG A 365 -17.66 4.62 5.06
CA ARG A 365 -17.93 4.63 3.63
C ARG A 365 -16.71 4.19 2.84
N VAL A 366 -16.91 3.27 1.91
CA VAL A 366 -15.94 2.94 0.86
C VAL A 366 -16.61 3.17 -0.48
N GLU A 367 -15.87 3.78 -1.40
CA GLU A 367 -16.36 4.11 -2.73
C GLU A 367 -15.35 3.65 -3.77
N ILE A 368 -15.84 3.17 -4.91
CA ILE A 368 -15.01 2.91 -6.09
C ILE A 368 -15.39 3.83 -7.24
N THR A 369 -14.41 4.12 -8.10
CA THR A 369 -14.59 4.85 -9.35
C THR A 369 -14.03 4.05 -10.52
N LEU A 370 -14.70 4.16 -11.68
CA LEU A 370 -14.32 3.55 -12.95
C LEU A 370 -13.95 4.59 -14.02
N ASP A 371 -14.07 5.88 -13.70
CA ASP A 371 -13.95 7.02 -14.61
C ASP A 371 -12.94 8.07 -14.12
N GLY A 372 -12.00 7.65 -13.25
CA GLY A 372 -10.93 8.52 -12.76
C GLY A 372 -11.34 9.45 -11.60
N GLY A 373 -12.52 9.24 -11.02
CA GLY A 373 -13.02 9.97 -9.85
C GLY A 373 -14.12 10.98 -10.15
N GLU A 374 -14.64 11.01 -11.38
CA GLU A 374 -15.79 11.84 -11.78
C GLU A 374 -17.07 11.34 -11.11
N THR A 375 -17.27 10.01 -11.08
CA THR A 375 -18.36 9.37 -10.36
C THR A 375 -17.87 8.29 -9.42
N TRP A 376 -18.65 8.06 -8.36
CA TRP A 376 -18.34 7.14 -7.27
C TRP A 376 -19.51 6.22 -7.01
N ARG A 377 -19.23 4.92 -6.90
CA ARG A 377 -20.20 3.89 -6.49
C ARG A 377 -19.94 3.52 -5.05
N LEU A 378 -20.99 3.56 -4.24
CA LEU A 378 -20.92 3.19 -2.82
C LEU A 378 -20.79 1.67 -2.69
N CYS A 379 -19.84 1.22 -1.87
CA CYS A 379 -19.67 -0.20 -1.55
C CYS A 379 -20.51 -0.58 -0.33
N THR A 380 -20.93 -1.84 -0.28
CA THR A 380 -21.44 -2.47 0.95
C THR A 380 -20.28 -2.74 1.88
N LEU A 381 -20.43 -2.36 3.16
CA LEU A 381 -19.43 -2.63 4.20
C LEU A 381 -19.87 -3.81 5.07
N ASN A 382 -18.90 -4.67 5.40
CA ASN A 382 -19.02 -5.71 6.39
C ASN A 382 -18.02 -5.42 7.52
N HIS A 383 -18.54 -5.16 8.72
CA HIS A 383 -17.78 -5.03 9.95
C HIS A 383 -18.09 -6.27 10.81
N PRO A 384 -17.22 -7.29 10.82
CA PRO A 384 -17.42 -8.45 11.69
C PRO A 384 -17.24 -8.14 13.18
N GLU A 385 -16.53 -7.05 13.52
CA GLU A 385 -16.47 -6.54 14.90
C GLU A 385 -17.67 -5.65 15.23
N GLU A 386 -18.12 -5.80 16.47
CA GLU A 386 -18.96 -4.82 17.15
C GLU A 386 -18.08 -3.75 17.80
N PRO A 387 -18.61 -2.52 18.02
CA PRO A 387 -17.86 -1.51 18.74
C PRO A 387 -17.60 -1.97 20.17
N THR A 388 -16.46 -1.60 20.72
CA THR A 388 -16.23 -1.72 22.17
C THR A 388 -17.28 -0.92 22.95
N LYS A 389 -17.37 -1.12 24.27
CA LYS A 389 -18.24 -0.30 25.15
C LYS A 389 -17.99 1.21 25.06
N TYR A 390 -16.83 1.62 24.53
CA TYR A 390 -16.47 3.02 24.29
C TYR A 390 -16.66 3.48 22.84
N GLY A 391 -17.34 2.68 22.00
CA GLY A 391 -17.61 3.01 20.60
C GLY A 391 -16.41 2.84 19.66
N LYS A 392 -15.38 2.08 20.05
CA LYS A 392 -14.14 1.93 19.26
C LYS A 392 -14.20 0.72 18.33
N TYR A 393 -13.65 0.90 17.13
CA TYR A 393 -13.45 -0.12 16.10
C TYR A 393 -11.95 -0.36 15.88
N TRP A 394 -11.44 -1.52 16.31
CA TRP A 394 -10.01 -1.84 16.27
C TRP A 394 -9.58 -2.61 15.03
N CYS A 395 -10.55 -3.11 14.27
CA CYS A 395 -10.28 -3.95 13.12
C CYS A 395 -10.50 -3.24 11.79
N TRP A 396 -9.91 -3.82 10.75
CA TRP A 396 -10.31 -3.60 9.39
C TRP A 396 -11.79 -3.98 9.17
N CYS A 397 -12.35 -3.48 8.09
CA CYS A 397 -13.62 -3.94 7.56
C CYS A 397 -13.43 -4.43 6.12
N PHE A 398 -14.36 -5.24 5.66
CA PHE A 398 -14.40 -5.64 4.25
C PHE A 398 -15.42 -4.83 3.50
N TRP A 399 -15.15 -4.59 2.23
CA TRP A 399 -16.10 -3.93 1.34
C TRP A 399 -16.34 -4.77 0.11
N SER A 400 -17.54 -4.67 -0.45
CA SER A 400 -17.90 -5.30 -1.71
C SER A 400 -18.81 -4.42 -2.55
N VAL A 401 -18.77 -4.61 -3.86
CA VAL A 401 -19.67 -3.93 -4.80
C VAL A 401 -19.85 -4.79 -6.05
N GLU A 402 -21.08 -4.95 -6.50
CA GLU A 402 -21.39 -5.64 -7.74
C GLU A 402 -21.30 -4.68 -8.92
N ILE A 403 -20.53 -5.09 -9.94
CA ILE A 403 -20.30 -4.29 -11.14
C ILE A 403 -20.63 -5.15 -12.36
N GLU A 404 -21.56 -4.69 -13.19
CA GLU A 404 -21.79 -5.33 -14.49
C GLU A 404 -20.52 -5.24 -15.35
N LEU A 405 -20.15 -6.35 -15.99
CA LEU A 405 -18.93 -6.43 -16.81
C LEU A 405 -18.87 -5.37 -17.91
N ILE A 406 -20.03 -4.91 -18.42
CA ILE A 406 -20.09 -3.85 -19.43
C ILE A 406 -19.49 -2.51 -18.95
N TYR A 407 -19.55 -2.21 -17.66
CA TYR A 407 -18.89 -1.01 -17.11
C TYR A 407 -17.38 -1.21 -17.03
N LEU A 408 -16.92 -2.41 -16.69
CA LEU A 408 -15.49 -2.74 -16.64
C LEU A 408 -14.84 -2.70 -18.03
N LEU A 409 -15.58 -3.05 -19.09
CA LEU A 409 -15.11 -2.96 -20.47
C LEU A 409 -14.75 -1.53 -20.91
N HIS A 410 -15.48 -0.54 -20.39
CA HIS A 410 -15.24 0.86 -20.71
C HIS A 410 -14.23 1.53 -19.77
N ALA A 411 -13.90 0.87 -18.65
CA ALA A 411 -12.97 1.39 -17.66
C ALA A 411 -11.52 1.05 -18.03
N LYS A 412 -10.62 2.02 -17.87
CA LYS A 412 -9.17 1.79 -18.00
C LYS A 412 -8.53 1.41 -16.67
N GLU A 413 -9.14 1.85 -15.59
CA GLU A 413 -8.64 1.72 -14.24
C GLU A 413 -9.81 1.76 -13.26
N ILE A 414 -9.65 1.06 -12.15
CA ILE A 414 -10.53 1.09 -11.00
C ILE A 414 -9.75 1.69 -9.85
N ALA A 415 -10.34 2.64 -9.13
CA ALA A 415 -9.75 3.18 -7.92
C ALA A 415 -10.71 3.09 -6.74
N VAL A 416 -10.19 2.88 -5.54
CA VAL A 416 -10.95 2.83 -4.29
C VAL A 416 -10.49 3.89 -3.29
N ARG A 417 -11.44 4.43 -2.52
CA ARG A 417 -11.17 5.28 -1.35
C ARG A 417 -12.11 4.95 -0.19
N ALA A 418 -11.62 5.11 1.03
CA ALA A 418 -12.38 5.01 2.26
C ALA A 418 -12.57 6.36 2.94
N TRP A 419 -13.59 6.43 3.79
CA TRP A 419 -13.89 7.53 4.70
C TRP A 419 -14.10 6.98 6.11
N ASP A 420 -13.44 7.58 7.09
CA ASP A 420 -13.69 7.26 8.50
C ASP A 420 -14.78 8.16 9.10
N GLU A 421 -15.16 7.89 10.34
CA GLU A 421 -16.19 8.64 11.05
C GLU A 421 -15.83 10.08 11.39
N SER A 422 -14.55 10.45 11.32
CA SER A 422 -14.09 11.83 11.42
C SER A 422 -14.10 12.54 10.06
N ASN A 423 -14.66 11.91 9.02
CA ASN A 423 -14.67 12.36 7.64
C ASN A 423 -13.28 12.51 7.01
N ASN A 424 -12.25 11.84 7.55
CA ASN A 424 -10.96 11.76 6.87
C ASN A 424 -11.11 10.86 5.64
N THR A 425 -10.43 11.21 4.54
CA THR A 425 -10.42 10.40 3.32
C THR A 425 -9.03 10.29 2.71
N GLN A 426 -8.91 9.42 1.72
CA GLN A 426 -7.68 9.13 1.00
C GLN A 426 -7.43 10.13 -0.13
N PRO A 427 -6.19 10.63 -0.29
CA PRO A 427 -5.85 11.50 -1.40
C PRO A 427 -5.79 10.72 -2.73
N ASN A 428 -6.03 11.41 -3.84
CA ASN A 428 -5.92 10.81 -5.17
C ASN A 428 -4.49 10.30 -5.46
N LYS A 429 -3.49 11.10 -5.11
CA LYS A 429 -2.07 10.80 -5.27
C LYS A 429 -1.41 10.73 -3.90
N PHE A 430 -0.40 9.88 -3.77
CA PHE A 430 0.37 9.83 -2.53
C PHE A 430 1.32 11.02 -2.43
N SER A 431 1.60 11.40 -1.18
CA SER A 431 2.69 12.30 -0.83
C SER A 431 3.93 11.44 -0.57
N TRP A 432 4.91 11.51 -1.47
CA TRP A 432 6.18 10.80 -1.26
C TRP A 432 6.83 11.27 0.05
N ASN A 433 7.46 10.37 0.79
CA ASN A 433 8.31 10.72 1.93
C ASN A 433 9.52 9.77 2.00
N VAL A 434 10.60 10.23 2.65
CA VAL A 434 11.90 9.52 2.65
C VAL A 434 11.83 8.08 3.18
N LEU A 435 10.94 7.80 4.13
CA LEU A 435 10.76 6.48 4.74
C LEU A 435 9.81 5.57 3.95
N GLY A 436 9.04 6.11 3.00
CA GLY A 436 8.04 5.35 2.25
C GLY A 436 6.84 4.90 3.09
N VAL A 437 6.57 5.59 4.19
CA VAL A 437 5.48 5.24 5.12
C VAL A 437 4.18 5.96 4.77
N PHE A 438 3.06 5.47 5.30
CA PHE A 438 1.74 6.09 5.27
C PHE A 438 1.21 6.37 3.86
N ASN A 439 1.56 5.54 2.87
CA ASN A 439 0.90 5.58 1.57
C ASN A 439 -0.57 5.14 1.72
N ASN A 440 -1.47 6.11 1.72
CA ASN A 440 -2.91 5.89 1.69
C ASN A 440 -3.58 6.50 0.46
N SER A 441 -2.85 6.70 -0.64
CA SER A 441 -3.49 7.16 -1.88
C SER A 441 -4.55 6.19 -2.39
N TRP A 442 -5.44 6.62 -3.28
CA TRP A 442 -6.40 5.71 -3.89
C TRP A 442 -5.68 4.49 -4.47
N PHE A 443 -6.08 3.30 -4.04
CA PHE A 443 -5.50 2.08 -4.58
C PHE A 443 -6.07 1.83 -5.97
N ARG A 444 -5.20 1.60 -6.97
CA ARG A 444 -5.56 1.59 -8.39
C ARG A 444 -5.25 0.26 -9.05
N VAL A 445 -6.25 -0.34 -9.68
CA VAL A 445 -6.13 -1.55 -10.50
C VAL A 445 -6.38 -1.19 -11.95
N ARG A 446 -5.42 -1.46 -12.84
CA ARG A 446 -5.60 -1.24 -14.28
C ARG A 446 -6.27 -2.42 -14.94
N ILE A 447 -7.04 -2.13 -15.98
CA ILE A 447 -7.78 -3.12 -16.77
C ILE A 447 -7.20 -3.16 -18.17
N HIS A 448 -6.89 -4.36 -18.65
CA HIS A 448 -6.39 -4.60 -20.00
C HIS A 448 -7.28 -5.58 -20.74
N LEU A 449 -7.71 -5.22 -21.94
CA LEU A 449 -8.35 -6.18 -22.83
C LEU A 449 -7.26 -7.04 -23.49
N ARG A 450 -7.28 -8.36 -23.28
CA ARG A 450 -6.34 -9.29 -23.91
C ARG A 450 -7.06 -10.38 -24.70
N ARG A 451 -6.46 -10.78 -25.81
CA ARG A 451 -6.84 -11.96 -26.59
C ARG A 451 -5.95 -13.14 -26.18
N PHE A 452 -6.56 -14.27 -25.88
CA PHE A 452 -5.88 -15.49 -25.46
C PHE A 452 -5.66 -16.42 -26.65
N GLN A 453 -4.64 -17.28 -26.57
CA GLN A 453 -4.21 -18.14 -27.67
C GLN A 453 -5.32 -19.09 -28.17
N GLU A 454 -6.27 -19.45 -27.31
CA GLU A 454 -7.45 -20.27 -27.64
C GLU A 454 -8.57 -19.49 -28.36
N GLY A 455 -8.34 -18.23 -28.73
CA GLY A 455 -9.29 -17.40 -29.47
C GLY A 455 -10.28 -16.60 -28.60
N GLY A 456 -10.23 -16.76 -27.27
CA GLY A 456 -11.04 -15.99 -26.31
C GLY A 456 -10.52 -14.57 -26.07
N VAL A 457 -11.39 -13.68 -25.60
CA VAL A 457 -11.04 -12.31 -25.16
C VAL A 457 -11.42 -12.19 -23.69
N GLY A 458 -10.62 -11.47 -22.90
CA GLY A 458 -10.93 -11.23 -21.49
C GLY A 458 -10.31 -9.94 -20.95
N LEU A 459 -10.86 -9.47 -19.83
CA LEU A 459 -10.28 -8.39 -19.04
C LEU A 459 -9.23 -8.96 -18.10
N VAL A 460 -8.04 -8.39 -18.14
CA VAL A 460 -6.93 -8.73 -17.24
C VAL A 460 -6.71 -7.58 -16.28
N PHE A 461 -6.66 -7.88 -14.99
CA PHE A 461 -6.54 -6.89 -13.93
C PHE A 461 -5.12 -6.83 -13.40
N GLU A 462 -4.61 -5.63 -13.22
CA GLU A 462 -3.24 -5.43 -12.82
C GLU A 462 -3.17 -4.47 -11.64
N HIS A 463 -2.74 -4.99 -10.49
CA HIS A 463 -2.46 -4.20 -9.29
C HIS A 463 -1.25 -3.27 -9.47
N PRO A 464 -1.02 -2.26 -8.60
CA PRO A 464 0.10 -1.34 -8.73
C PRO A 464 1.45 -2.02 -8.79
N THR A 465 1.69 -2.93 -7.85
CA THR A 465 2.97 -3.62 -7.66
C THR A 465 2.76 -4.98 -7.00
N LEU A 466 3.66 -5.94 -7.25
CA LEU A 466 3.78 -7.16 -6.44
C LEU A 466 4.76 -6.95 -5.26
N PRO A 467 4.57 -7.58 -4.10
CA PRO A 467 5.44 -7.38 -2.93
C PRO A 467 6.89 -7.84 -3.12
N GLY A 468 7.80 -7.30 -2.29
CA GLY A 468 9.23 -7.63 -2.27
C GLY A 468 9.91 -7.41 -3.63
N ASN A 469 10.65 -8.42 -4.08
CA ASN A 469 11.32 -8.43 -5.39
C ASN A 469 10.42 -8.93 -6.53
N GLY A 470 9.12 -9.16 -6.27
CA GLY A 470 8.17 -9.57 -7.31
C GLY A 470 8.16 -8.55 -8.46
N VAL A 471 8.39 -9.06 -9.68
CA VAL A 471 8.34 -8.26 -10.90
C VAL A 471 6.92 -8.33 -11.44
N GLY A 472 6.25 -7.18 -11.53
CA GLY A 472 4.87 -7.10 -11.99
C GLY A 472 4.15 -5.89 -11.42
N GLY A 473 2.95 -5.68 -11.91
CA GLY A 473 2.12 -4.53 -11.60
C GLY A 473 2.30 -3.39 -12.60
N TRP A 474 1.27 -2.57 -12.73
CA TRP A 474 1.24 -1.56 -13.79
C TRP A 474 2.32 -0.49 -13.62
N MET A 475 2.75 -0.22 -12.38
CA MET A 475 3.83 0.74 -12.12
C MET A 475 5.18 0.23 -12.64
N ALA A 476 5.44 -1.07 -12.54
CA ALA A 476 6.66 -1.67 -13.07
C ALA A 476 6.69 -1.67 -14.60
N ARG A 477 5.54 -1.96 -15.24
CA ARG A 477 5.44 -1.86 -16.70
C ARG A 477 5.61 -0.42 -17.20
N ASP A 478 5.02 0.57 -16.52
CA ASP A 478 5.14 1.97 -16.92
C ASP A 478 6.59 2.46 -16.86
N GLU A 479 7.38 1.97 -15.90
CA GLU A 479 8.82 2.20 -15.80
C GLU A 479 9.56 1.57 -16.98
N GLN A 480 9.30 0.29 -17.28
CA GLN A 480 9.94 -0.44 -18.39
C GLN A 480 9.60 0.15 -19.77
N THR A 481 8.35 0.57 -19.98
CA THR A 481 7.87 1.11 -21.26
C THR A 481 8.14 2.60 -21.43
N GLY A 482 8.68 3.29 -20.41
CA GLY A 482 8.92 4.74 -20.45
C GLY A 482 7.63 5.57 -20.53
N THR A 483 6.46 4.98 -20.31
CA THR A 483 5.14 5.64 -20.37
C THR A 483 4.77 6.37 -19.08
N ARG A 484 5.70 6.41 -18.11
CA ARG A 484 5.54 7.11 -16.85
C ARG A 484 5.11 8.56 -17.08
N ALA A 485 3.90 8.90 -16.60
CA ALA A 485 3.47 10.29 -16.52
C ALA A 485 4.48 11.05 -15.63
N LYS A 486 5.05 12.15 -16.14
CA LYS A 486 5.88 13.07 -15.34
C LYS A 486 4.99 13.68 -14.25
N VAL A 487 4.96 13.07 -13.08
CA VAL A 487 4.38 13.69 -11.89
C VAL A 487 5.38 14.73 -11.42
N SER A 488 5.09 16.01 -11.66
CA SER A 488 5.88 17.11 -11.12
C SER A 488 5.62 17.20 -9.61
N TYR A 489 6.50 16.57 -8.83
CA TYR A 489 6.64 16.95 -7.44
C TYR A 489 7.47 18.24 -7.43
N GLY A 490 6.97 19.28 -6.75
CA GLY A 490 7.60 20.60 -6.72
C GLY A 490 8.97 20.57 -6.05
N ALA A 491 9.98 20.13 -6.77
CA ALA A 491 11.38 20.39 -6.49
C ALA A 491 11.89 21.26 -7.64
N ARG A 492 12.21 22.52 -7.36
CA ARG A 492 12.91 23.38 -8.30
C ARG A 492 14.21 22.68 -8.69
N GLN A 493 14.37 22.32 -9.95
CA GLN A 493 15.67 21.98 -10.50
C GLN A 493 16.57 23.21 -10.32
N SER A 494 17.61 23.09 -9.50
CA SER A 494 18.67 24.10 -9.43
C SER A 494 19.44 24.05 -10.76
N THR A 495 19.09 24.94 -11.68
CA THR A 495 19.91 25.23 -12.85
C THR A 495 21.12 26.03 -12.38
N ILE A 496 22.25 25.36 -12.13
CA ILE A 496 23.54 26.04 -11.98
C ILE A 496 23.96 26.50 -13.38
N LEU A 497 23.73 27.79 -13.67
CA LEU A 497 24.36 28.51 -14.77
C LEU A 497 25.83 28.77 -14.39
N THR A 498 26.75 27.97 -14.94
CA THR A 498 28.19 28.26 -14.85
C THR A 498 28.59 29.21 -15.97
N LEU A 499 28.80 30.48 -15.59
CA LEU A 499 29.60 31.44 -16.35
C LEU A 499 31.05 30.94 -16.36
N ARG A 500 31.59 30.71 -17.57
CA ARG A 500 33.02 30.41 -17.78
C ARG A 500 33.78 31.73 -17.93
N GLU A 501 34.61 32.04 -16.95
CA GLU A 501 35.79 32.87 -17.16
C GLU A 501 37.06 32.01 -17.02
N SER A 502 37.97 32.28 -17.94
CA SER A 502 39.20 31.57 -18.26
C SER A 502 40.39 32.09 -17.45
N THR A 503 41.22 31.19 -16.90
CA THR A 503 42.72 31.13 -16.95
C THR A 503 43.31 30.35 -15.75
N PRO A 504 44.54 29.77 -15.87
CA PRO A 504 44.84 28.42 -15.35
C PRO A 504 45.88 28.37 -14.22
N VAL A 505 46.30 27.13 -13.86
CA VAL A 505 47.56 26.75 -13.17
C VAL A 505 47.42 26.71 -11.62
N LEU A 506 47.76 25.70 -10.81
CA LEU A 506 48.60 24.48 -10.89
C LEU A 506 48.07 23.45 -9.84
N SER A 507 48.00 22.17 -10.20
CA SER A 507 47.66 21.05 -9.31
C SER A 507 48.91 20.39 -8.71
N ARG A 508 48.76 19.74 -7.55
CA ARG A 508 49.70 18.70 -7.08
C ARG A 508 48.94 17.46 -6.59
N ASN A 509 49.06 16.38 -7.36
CA ASN A 509 48.98 14.93 -7.03
C ASN A 509 47.65 14.38 -6.44
N ALA A 510 47.09 13.22 -6.82
CA ALA A 510 47.64 12.05 -7.50
C ALA A 510 46.52 11.19 -8.13
N LEU A 511 46.85 10.63 -9.30
CA LEU A 511 46.58 9.26 -9.77
C LEU A 511 45.12 8.75 -9.92
N THR A 512 44.63 8.77 -11.16
CA THR A 512 43.81 7.68 -11.72
C THR A 512 44.18 7.50 -13.19
N LYS A 513 44.76 6.34 -13.54
CA LYS A 513 45.10 5.95 -14.91
C LYS A 513 43.87 5.33 -15.58
N GLN A 514 43.45 5.90 -16.71
CA GLN A 514 42.62 5.24 -17.72
C GLN A 514 43.53 4.41 -18.65
N TYR A 515 43.03 3.27 -19.12
CA TYR A 515 43.59 2.60 -20.31
C TYR A 515 42.48 2.23 -21.31
N ARG A 516 42.86 2.37 -22.58
CA ARG A 516 42.10 2.14 -23.82
C ARG A 516 42.42 0.74 -24.38
N MET A 517 41.55 0.30 -25.28
CA MET A 517 41.38 -1.05 -25.83
C MET A 517 42.18 -1.26 -27.13
N ASP A 518 43.29 -2.01 -27.11
CA ASP A 518 43.88 -2.62 -28.31
C ASP A 518 44.82 -3.78 -27.92
N GLU A 519 44.68 -4.91 -28.64
CA GLU A 519 45.63 -6.04 -28.80
C GLU A 519 45.74 -7.08 -27.67
N ILE A 520 45.43 -8.35 -27.99
CA ILE A 520 46.27 -9.56 -27.76
C ILE A 520 45.64 -10.77 -28.47
N SER A 521 46.50 -11.43 -29.25
CA SER A 521 46.38 -12.73 -29.90
C SER A 521 46.56 -13.92 -28.93
N GLU A 522 46.03 -15.06 -29.37
CA GLU A 522 46.17 -16.46 -28.94
C GLU A 522 47.34 -16.85 -28.00
N GLU A 523 47.05 -17.64 -26.95
CA GLU A 523 47.42 -19.08 -26.86
C GLU A 523 47.05 -19.70 -25.48
N GLY A 524 46.40 -20.88 -25.51
CA GLY A 524 46.76 -22.03 -24.67
C GLY A 524 46.15 -22.27 -23.27
N GLY A 525 44.92 -22.82 -23.21
CA GLY A 525 44.42 -23.98 -22.41
C GLY A 525 44.70 -24.16 -20.89
N VAL A 526 43.90 -24.84 -20.05
CA VAL A 526 42.60 -25.53 -20.10
C VAL A 526 42.09 -25.66 -18.64
N SER A 527 40.81 -25.38 -18.37
CA SER A 527 39.85 -26.25 -17.65
C SER A 527 38.78 -25.50 -16.82
N ASN A 528 37.56 -26.04 -16.93
CA ASN A 528 36.36 -25.86 -16.10
C ASN A 528 35.41 -24.66 -16.36
N ILE A 529 34.47 -24.94 -17.29
CA ILE A 529 33.01 -24.89 -17.11
C ILE A 529 32.46 -23.62 -16.44
N SER A 530 32.03 -22.67 -17.29
CA SER A 530 30.77 -21.92 -17.16
C SER A 530 30.62 -20.95 -18.33
N ARG A 531 29.79 -21.28 -19.34
CA ARG A 531 29.09 -20.30 -20.20
C ARG A 531 28.21 -20.99 -21.24
N SER A 532 26.92 -20.67 -21.18
CA SER A 532 26.05 -20.26 -22.30
C SER A 532 24.66 -20.89 -22.19
N LEU A 533 23.71 -20.08 -21.74
CA LEU A 533 22.33 -20.10 -22.22
C LEU A 533 21.88 -18.64 -22.22
N ILE A 534 22.33 -17.92 -23.25
CA ILE A 534 21.71 -16.66 -23.67
C ILE A 534 20.32 -17.07 -24.16
N THR A 535 19.30 -16.76 -23.36
CA THR A 535 17.91 -17.08 -23.73
C THR A 535 17.46 -16.12 -24.83
N THR A 536 16.87 -16.70 -25.86
CA THR A 536 16.44 -16.17 -27.16
C THR A 536 15.46 -14.98 -27.10
N SER A 537 15.09 -14.47 -25.92
CA SER A 537 14.10 -13.38 -25.76
C SER A 537 14.67 -11.97 -25.94
N GLN A 538 15.95 -11.73 -25.63
CA GLN A 538 16.55 -10.38 -25.72
C GLN A 538 16.91 -9.93 -27.15
N ILE A 539 16.98 -10.87 -28.11
CA ILE A 539 17.24 -10.55 -29.53
C ILE A 539 15.92 -10.19 -30.26
N VAL A 540 14.78 -10.70 -29.79
CA VAL A 540 13.46 -10.46 -30.42
C VAL A 540 12.91 -9.07 -30.11
N GLU A 541 13.20 -8.49 -28.94
CA GLU A 541 12.71 -7.15 -28.56
C GLU A 541 13.48 -6.00 -29.24
N ARG A 542 14.78 -6.18 -29.50
CA ARG A 542 15.55 -5.19 -30.28
C ARG A 542 15.20 -5.22 -31.77
N GLU A 543 14.77 -6.37 -32.31
CA GLU A 543 14.27 -6.44 -33.69
C GLU A 543 12.84 -5.89 -33.86
N SER A 544 11.98 -5.95 -32.84
CA SER A 544 10.58 -5.51 -32.97
C SER A 544 10.42 -3.98 -32.87
N ALA A 545 11.26 -3.30 -32.08
CA ALA A 545 11.30 -1.84 -32.06
C ALA A 545 11.95 -1.24 -33.33
N SER A 546 12.90 -1.95 -33.96
CA SER A 546 13.49 -1.52 -35.25
C SER A 546 12.63 -1.89 -36.46
N LYS A 547 11.74 -2.90 -36.37
CA LYS A 547 10.85 -3.30 -37.48
C LYS A 547 9.66 -2.38 -37.72
N ILE A 548 9.22 -1.57 -36.75
CA ILE A 548 8.12 -0.61 -36.97
C ILE A 548 8.57 0.58 -37.83
N SER A 549 9.86 0.94 -37.82
CA SER A 549 10.38 2.08 -38.60
C SER A 549 10.53 1.83 -40.11
N ASP A 550 10.49 0.56 -40.55
CA ASP A 550 10.67 0.17 -41.96
C ASP A 550 9.38 -0.29 -42.66
N MET A 551 8.25 -0.33 -41.95
CA MET A 551 6.97 -0.75 -42.53
C MET A 551 6.29 0.43 -43.23
N PRO A 552 5.79 0.27 -44.47
CA PRO A 552 5.11 1.35 -45.16
C PRO A 552 3.82 1.73 -44.43
N ILE A 553 3.67 3.00 -44.07
CA ILE A 553 2.54 3.50 -43.28
C ILE A 553 1.48 4.10 -44.20
N ALA A 554 0.21 3.67 -44.03
CA ALA A 554 -0.91 4.21 -44.78
C ALA A 554 -1.20 5.67 -44.42
N LEU A 555 -1.27 6.03 -43.13
CA LEU A 555 -1.59 7.40 -42.68
C LEU A 555 -0.36 8.26 -42.38
N SER A 556 0.62 8.26 -43.29
CA SER A 556 1.89 8.95 -43.12
C SER A 556 1.76 10.48 -43.14
N ASN A 557 0.77 11.01 -43.87
CA ASN A 557 0.48 12.44 -43.96
C ASN A 557 -0.90 12.80 -43.35
N PRO A 558 -0.95 13.63 -42.28
CA PRO A 558 -2.18 14.05 -41.62
C PRO A 558 -3.15 14.87 -42.49
N ARG A 559 -2.70 15.41 -43.61
CA ARG A 559 -3.54 16.22 -44.52
C ARG A 559 -4.03 15.45 -45.74
N GLU A 560 -3.61 14.20 -45.90
CA GLU A 560 -3.91 13.39 -47.07
C GLU A 560 -5.04 12.41 -46.80
N LYS A 561 -5.94 12.27 -47.79
CA LYS A 561 -7.07 11.35 -47.72
C LYS A 561 -6.66 10.02 -48.35
N VAL A 562 -6.58 8.97 -47.53
CA VAL A 562 -6.22 7.63 -47.99
C VAL A 562 -7.48 6.85 -48.29
N LYS A 563 -7.66 6.37 -49.52
CA LYS A 563 -8.82 5.58 -49.92
C LYS A 563 -8.68 4.15 -49.38
N CYS A 564 -9.68 3.68 -48.63
CA CYS A 564 -9.72 2.34 -48.06
C CYS A 564 -11.02 1.64 -48.46
N THR A 565 -10.94 0.36 -48.81
CA THR A 565 -12.08 -0.40 -49.35
C THR A 565 -12.67 -1.29 -48.27
N LEU A 566 -13.99 -1.27 -48.08
CA LEU A 566 -14.64 -2.22 -47.18
C LEU A 566 -14.56 -3.64 -47.76
N VAL A 567 -13.95 -4.57 -47.02
CA VAL A 567 -13.73 -5.96 -47.47
C VAL A 567 -14.43 -7.01 -46.63
N ALA A 568 -14.79 -6.71 -45.37
CA ALA A 568 -15.58 -7.63 -44.56
C ALA A 568 -16.54 -6.89 -43.61
N LYS A 569 -17.63 -7.58 -43.29
CA LYS A 569 -18.65 -7.11 -42.35
C LYS A 569 -19.07 -8.27 -41.46
N THR A 570 -18.73 -8.18 -40.18
CA THR A 570 -19.02 -9.23 -39.19
C THR A 570 -20.09 -8.74 -38.23
N GLU A 571 -21.17 -9.50 -38.08
CA GLU A 571 -22.26 -9.18 -37.16
C GLU A 571 -21.91 -9.65 -35.75
N ILE A 572 -21.96 -8.73 -34.78
CA ILE A 572 -21.61 -9.01 -33.36
C ILE A 572 -22.88 -9.10 -32.51
N SER A 573 -23.84 -8.20 -32.75
CA SER A 573 -25.16 -8.20 -32.11
C SER A 573 -26.20 -7.64 -33.10
N ARG A 574 -27.47 -7.65 -32.69
CA ARG A 574 -28.58 -7.04 -33.44
C ARG A 574 -28.30 -5.59 -33.88
N ASP A 575 -27.52 -4.85 -33.09
CA ASP A 575 -27.23 -3.44 -33.31
C ASP A 575 -25.75 -3.14 -33.51
N THR A 576 -24.84 -4.12 -33.51
CA THR A 576 -23.40 -3.86 -33.55
C THR A 576 -22.70 -4.74 -34.59
N ARG A 577 -21.84 -4.13 -35.41
CA ARG A 577 -21.07 -4.83 -36.44
C ARG A 577 -19.63 -4.35 -36.51
N ILE A 578 -18.70 -5.24 -36.84
CA ILE A 578 -17.32 -4.91 -37.20
C ILE A 578 -17.24 -4.73 -38.72
N PHE A 579 -16.61 -3.64 -39.15
CA PHE A 579 -16.32 -3.35 -40.55
C PHE A 579 -14.81 -3.38 -40.76
N ARG A 580 -14.34 -4.25 -41.65
CA ARG A 580 -12.94 -4.36 -42.04
C ARG A 580 -12.68 -3.60 -43.32
N PHE A 581 -11.72 -2.70 -43.28
CA PHE A 581 -11.29 -1.93 -44.44
C PHE A 581 -9.89 -2.36 -44.85
N ALA A 582 -9.71 -2.72 -46.12
CA ALA A 582 -8.40 -2.94 -46.71
C ALA A 582 -7.70 -1.59 -46.95
N LEU A 583 -6.42 -1.55 -46.60
CA LEU A 583 -5.49 -0.48 -46.92
C LEU A 583 -5.09 -0.54 -48.42
N PRO A 584 -4.53 0.54 -48.99
CA PRO A 584 -4.10 0.55 -50.39
C PRO A 584 -3.08 -0.53 -50.76
N SER A 585 -2.28 -0.98 -49.79
CA SER A 585 -1.33 -2.08 -49.96
C SER A 585 -1.48 -3.08 -48.82
N SER A 586 -1.38 -4.37 -49.14
CA SER A 586 -1.41 -5.48 -48.17
C SER A 586 -0.22 -5.48 -47.21
N GLU A 587 0.89 -4.83 -47.59
CA GLU A 587 2.10 -4.73 -46.78
C GLU A 587 2.12 -3.50 -45.86
N GLN A 588 1.14 -2.60 -45.99
CA GLN A 588 1.06 -1.39 -45.18
C GLN A 588 0.42 -1.64 -43.82
N VAL A 589 0.83 -0.88 -42.81
CA VAL A 589 0.10 -0.74 -41.55
C VAL A 589 -0.65 0.59 -41.50
N LEU A 590 -1.67 0.71 -40.65
CA LEU A 590 -2.44 1.94 -40.54
C LEU A 590 -1.56 3.13 -40.09
N GLY A 591 -0.59 2.88 -39.20
CA GLY A 591 0.34 3.87 -38.65
C GLY A 591 -0.30 4.95 -37.78
N LEU A 592 -1.43 4.61 -37.15
CA LEU A 592 -2.10 5.44 -36.18
C LEU A 592 -1.94 4.82 -34.79
N PRO A 593 -1.37 5.51 -33.78
CA PRO A 593 -1.23 4.94 -32.45
C PRO A 593 -2.57 4.52 -31.83
N ILE A 594 -2.58 3.38 -31.13
CA ILE A 594 -3.75 2.87 -30.38
C ILE A 594 -4.42 3.98 -29.58
N GLY A 595 -5.75 4.10 -29.72
CA GLY A 595 -6.56 5.11 -29.04
C GLY A 595 -6.66 6.46 -29.75
N LYS A 596 -5.95 6.66 -30.87
CA LYS A 596 -6.18 7.81 -31.76
C LYS A 596 -7.30 7.50 -32.76
N HIS A 597 -7.82 8.54 -33.39
CA HIS A 597 -9.02 8.44 -34.22
C HIS A 597 -8.74 8.75 -35.68
N ILE A 598 -9.48 8.09 -36.56
CA ILE A 598 -9.58 8.42 -37.98
C ILE A 598 -10.91 9.12 -38.26
N PHE A 599 -10.92 9.96 -39.28
CA PHE A 599 -12.17 10.44 -39.86
C PHE A 599 -12.52 9.60 -41.10
N LEU A 600 -13.70 8.97 -41.10
CA LEU A 600 -14.26 8.40 -42.30
C LEU A 600 -15.00 9.48 -43.08
N HIS A 601 -14.62 9.63 -44.33
CA HIS A 601 -15.21 10.55 -45.29
C HIS A 601 -15.96 9.76 -46.36
N ALA A 602 -17.27 9.99 -46.49
CA ALA A 602 -18.10 9.36 -47.51
C ALA A 602 -19.22 10.28 -47.99
N THR A 603 -19.57 10.17 -49.28
CA THR A 603 -20.70 10.88 -49.87
C THR A 603 -21.94 10.01 -49.80
N VAL A 604 -22.99 10.52 -49.13
CA VAL A 604 -24.25 9.80 -48.91
C VAL A 604 -25.38 10.65 -49.44
N ASN A 605 -26.12 10.15 -50.43
CA ASN A 605 -27.21 10.88 -51.08
C ASN A 605 -26.77 12.28 -51.57
N GLY A 606 -25.61 12.37 -52.20
CA GLY A 606 -25.05 13.63 -52.71
C GLY A 606 -24.51 14.60 -51.64
N LYS A 607 -24.61 14.27 -50.34
CA LYS A 607 -24.07 15.07 -49.24
C LYS A 607 -22.86 14.42 -48.61
N LEU A 608 -21.83 15.23 -48.38
CA LEU A 608 -20.62 14.77 -47.71
C LEU A 608 -20.88 14.53 -46.22
N ARG A 609 -20.48 13.36 -45.72
CA ARG A 609 -20.54 13.00 -44.30
C ARG A 609 -19.14 12.65 -43.80
N LEU A 610 -18.76 13.30 -42.70
CA LEU A 610 -17.53 13.06 -41.97
C LEU A 610 -17.91 12.51 -40.59
N ARG A 611 -17.32 11.38 -40.19
CA ARG A 611 -17.50 10.85 -38.83
C ARG A 611 -16.18 10.33 -38.28
N LYS A 612 -15.95 10.62 -37.01
CA LYS A 612 -14.76 10.20 -36.27
C LYS A 612 -14.98 8.80 -35.70
N TYR A 613 -14.03 7.90 -35.89
CA TYR A 613 -14.03 6.55 -35.33
C TYR A 613 -12.65 6.19 -34.79
N THR A 614 -12.61 5.32 -33.79
CA THR A 614 -11.38 4.73 -33.25
C THR A 614 -11.23 3.32 -33.85
N PRO A 615 -10.15 3.02 -34.59
CA PRO A 615 -9.84 1.66 -35.02
C PRO A 615 -9.70 0.71 -33.82
N THR A 616 -10.13 -0.53 -34.00
CA THR A 616 -9.96 -1.62 -33.01
C THR A 616 -8.81 -2.55 -33.33
N SER A 617 -8.21 -2.44 -34.52
CA SER A 617 -7.03 -3.20 -34.96
C SER A 617 -5.76 -2.72 -34.27
N LEU A 618 -4.78 -3.61 -34.09
CA LEU A 618 -3.46 -3.29 -33.51
C LEU A 618 -2.59 -2.47 -34.48
N ASN A 619 -1.53 -1.84 -33.95
CA ASN A 619 -0.64 -0.97 -34.74
C ASN A 619 0.21 -1.71 -35.79
N ASP A 620 0.43 -3.01 -35.60
CA ASP A 620 1.28 -3.88 -36.41
C ASP A 620 0.49 -4.75 -37.40
N GLU A 621 -0.85 -4.66 -37.40
CA GLU A 621 -1.69 -5.37 -38.35
C GLU A 621 -1.53 -4.81 -39.77
N LYS A 622 -1.11 -5.68 -40.70
CA LYS A 622 -0.89 -5.32 -42.11
C LYS A 622 -2.16 -5.43 -42.96
N GLY A 623 -2.25 -4.55 -43.94
CA GLY A 623 -3.20 -4.60 -45.05
C GLY A 623 -4.63 -4.21 -44.71
N HIS A 624 -4.98 -4.00 -43.44
CA HIS A 624 -6.35 -3.65 -43.05
C HIS A 624 -6.44 -2.92 -41.70
N PHE A 625 -7.64 -2.40 -41.40
CA PHE A 625 -8.03 -1.97 -40.06
C PHE A 625 -9.52 -2.26 -39.83
N ASP A 626 -9.89 -2.40 -38.57
CA ASP A 626 -11.25 -2.75 -38.15
C ASP A 626 -11.93 -1.61 -37.39
N LEU A 627 -13.24 -1.44 -37.60
CA LEU A 627 -14.09 -0.51 -36.86
C LEU A 627 -15.31 -1.22 -36.28
N LEU A 628 -15.51 -1.09 -34.97
CA LEU A 628 -16.72 -1.52 -34.29
C LEU A 628 -17.76 -0.39 -34.29
N ILE A 629 -18.91 -0.61 -34.94
CA ILE A 629 -19.96 0.42 -35.09
C ILE A 629 -21.29 -0.12 -34.57
N ARG A 630 -21.91 0.65 -33.67
CA ARG A 630 -23.27 0.42 -33.13
C ARG A 630 -24.32 1.26 -33.88
N PHE A 631 -25.45 0.66 -34.22
CA PHE A 631 -26.59 1.21 -34.94
C PHE A 631 -27.78 1.40 -34.01
N ILE A 632 -28.26 2.62 -33.82
CA ILE A 632 -29.49 2.87 -33.05
C ILE A 632 -30.69 2.60 -33.98
N SER A 633 -31.69 1.87 -33.49
CA SER A 633 -32.80 1.29 -34.26
C SER A 633 -33.64 2.33 -35.05
N LYS A 634 -34.18 1.87 -36.20
CA LYS A 634 -34.93 2.59 -37.25
C LYS A 634 -34.15 3.38 -38.32
N VAL A 635 -32.91 2.99 -38.63
CA VAL A 635 -32.26 3.45 -39.89
C VAL A 635 -31.65 2.24 -40.60
N LYS A 636 -32.04 2.03 -41.88
CA LYS A 636 -31.39 1.07 -42.80
C LYS A 636 -29.86 1.25 -42.73
N ILE A 637 -29.13 0.15 -42.89
CA ILE A 637 -27.64 0.12 -42.99
C ILE A 637 -27.19 1.35 -43.79
N PRO A 638 -26.38 2.26 -43.22
CA PRO A 638 -25.96 3.44 -43.96
C PRO A 638 -25.19 3.01 -45.20
N SER A 639 -25.72 3.35 -46.38
CA SER A 639 -25.14 3.04 -47.70
C SER A 639 -23.76 3.68 -47.95
N PHE A 640 -23.18 4.37 -46.95
CA PHE A 640 -21.95 5.15 -47.07
C PHE A 640 -20.66 4.34 -47.00
N LEU A 641 -20.70 3.09 -46.54
CA LEU A 641 -19.48 2.32 -46.21
C LEU A 641 -18.77 1.70 -47.42
N MET A 642 -19.25 1.91 -48.66
CA MET A 642 -18.67 1.30 -49.87
C MET A 642 -17.58 2.13 -50.57
N GLY A 643 -17.29 3.35 -50.10
CA GLY A 643 -16.21 4.18 -50.63
C GLY A 643 -15.72 5.16 -49.58
N VAL A 644 -14.71 4.76 -48.81
CA VAL A 644 -14.25 5.54 -47.65
C VAL A 644 -12.84 6.05 -47.88
N SER A 645 -12.59 7.29 -47.45
CA SER A 645 -11.25 7.86 -47.34
C SER A 645 -10.97 8.27 -45.90
N CYS A 646 -9.77 7.98 -45.40
CA CYS A 646 -9.33 8.20 -44.01
C CYS A 646 -8.31 9.35 -43.92
N LEU A 647 -8.34 10.10 -42.83
CA LEU A 647 -7.41 11.23 -42.57
C LEU A 647 -6.89 11.16 -41.12
N ASN A 648 -5.63 11.53 -40.90
CA ASN A 648 -4.95 11.49 -39.60
C ASN A 648 -5.06 12.85 -38.86
N THR A 649 -4.97 12.83 -37.52
CA THR A 649 -5.12 14.01 -36.65
C THR A 649 -3.76 14.53 -36.19
N LEU A 650 -3.19 15.48 -36.93
CA LEU A 650 -2.15 16.36 -36.41
C LEU A 650 -2.47 17.81 -36.80
N THR A 651 -3.38 18.43 -36.07
CA THR A 651 -3.39 19.88 -35.79
C THR A 651 -4.12 20.13 -34.46
N PRO A 652 -3.64 21.05 -33.61
CA PRO A 652 -4.43 21.57 -32.49
C PRO A 652 -5.51 22.49 -33.05
N SER A 653 -6.70 22.48 -32.46
CA SER A 653 -7.70 23.52 -32.75
C SER A 653 -7.24 24.86 -32.15
N PRO A 654 -7.57 26.01 -32.77
CA PRO A 654 -7.40 27.32 -32.15
C PRO A 654 -8.24 27.46 -30.87
#